data_AF-A0A939C559-F1
#
_entry.id   AF-A0A939C559-F1
#
_cell.length_a   1.000
_cell.length_b   1.000
_cell.length_c   1.000
_cell.angle_alpha   90.00
_cell.angle_beta   90.00
_cell.angle_gamma   90.00
#
_symmetry.space_group_name_H-M   'P 1'
#
loop_
_entity.id
_entity.type
_entity.pdbx_description
1 polymer ?
#
loop_
_entity_poly.entity_id
_entity_poly.type
_entity_poly.pdbx_seq_one_letter_code
_entity_poly.pdbx_strand_id
1 'polypeptide(L)'
;MTSTKDAAEQLALRMYALRDEYGLKLVDAVIRQAAKDAGGTLESLDRRFRMAGLPQPRNILRQLVELRTTAEKALPPPSPGFVVDGPTPDAPVSPPVPAAPAWAGPPAWYDRMTRDEPTPPPNGPPVAAPPSPAGPPSWYTPPELDVPPAAVNPPAARSSPAAQVPPAAQTDPYPGIPSGSAGASRLPVTEADLVDPLRLSARCDVFGAVDERLQIRTDNGRVILRWPAAADLGSDPVYLVVAADAVVPESPDDGHRVVASLLNQVIVPGGSGPAFAVFAYPVSHAGELGSATGVRQAIGRVVPEVGDLHLEAQEHGVLLSWVRPARAERVRVMRSLPDEPLPSRPDPSLQVSFSGDAFRDADVEPGSTYEYRVYTESQAMGGSGMWESSTGVTRQVTVPGRPSAVDDLQAHVDVRSRRAGVSASWTAPRRGRPRVYLRAGEPPDDVVAGAVLSAEQFAMQETLLGLQVREPVITREGRQTMDWIALDDQDAEGRTSRWTVSVVTEFAGRTVIGAQRVVVHVGDVTEAAVEERTDWQLLRVTWPAGATFLGIWTLPPGTPTTGGPHRRVTRDEFDTAGGIALQLEPHAQDLVVQGATRYGSTWVTGGVERVTYPGRWVVRYQLVAGGRFGGSRLLQVAVERPDWPEIGLELVAGTQGFPLTVPGPGVDALFHGRMPTGSLVPGQYVPASAEIRVPKGAAVRLRVSGPSGLEPLVVDPLDAVNPPPPPGPVPVLRCPRCLRGTDLAVQAFRCQGSCREEPDLPQTALLDPGMPPRPETMRRGKPVFTVSRAVDTDRPLPSFAAPVGTAVCPRPNCGRPSHEHVCPHCHTTLPPNWWAQEVLGVVVVGARSSGKTTYLSLLIRHLEQNLLPSVHGNLHPVDAASEAKLDVMRRGLMAGQLAEGTQGAEQNLPLLAPMLAGIGTGPHGRGRNLALFDVAGEDMSTAEGVRLYSPALSAADMVLILIDPLQLDGVREWLDGTVPLPPRGAPPARVVHNVVQQIRRQAGVPTGPLPVRAAVAFAKFDGLQAAASIPQSSIGDLIGPGNALWRDPYVGRSELYLEPDGRRVHDEVRALLVRMGESGLVALVEDSFRQVQYFAVSALGHGPRGRQVSAAGASPQRVGDPLRWLLWNAGWDGRR
;
A
#
# COMPACT_ATOMS: atom_id res chain seq x y z
N MET A 1 -43.72 -6.08 24.46
CA MET A 1 -42.73 -5.22 23.77
C MET A 1 -41.90 -5.98 22.73
N THR A 2 -42.37 -7.13 22.22
CA THR A 2 -41.67 -7.92 21.18
C THR A 2 -42.02 -7.52 19.75
N SER A 3 -43.10 -6.74 19.49
CA SER A 3 -43.52 -6.43 18.12
C SER A 3 -42.86 -5.19 17.49
N THR A 4 -42.19 -4.33 18.26
CA THR A 4 -41.57 -3.09 17.75
C THR A 4 -40.18 -3.31 17.17
N LYS A 5 -39.44 -4.29 17.67
CA LYS A 5 -38.10 -4.62 17.18
C LYS A 5 -38.16 -5.38 15.86
N ASP A 6 -39.08 -6.34 15.75
CA ASP A 6 -39.35 -7.10 14.51
C ASP A 6 -39.85 -6.20 13.36
N ALA A 7 -40.66 -5.18 13.67
CA ALA A 7 -41.15 -4.24 12.66
C ALA A 7 -40.03 -3.33 12.11
N ALA A 8 -39.09 -2.92 12.96
CA ALA A 8 -37.94 -2.11 12.56
C ALA A 8 -36.90 -2.91 11.77
N GLU A 9 -36.65 -4.17 12.14
CA GLU A 9 -35.79 -5.08 11.38
C GLU A 9 -36.38 -5.46 10.03
N GLN A 10 -37.70 -5.72 9.95
CA GLN A 10 -38.36 -5.96 8.66
C GLN A 10 -38.36 -4.72 7.76
N LEU A 11 -38.49 -3.51 8.33
CA LEU A 11 -38.39 -2.25 7.58
C LEU A 11 -36.97 -2.07 7.02
N ALA A 12 -35.94 -2.32 7.82
CA ALA A 12 -34.55 -2.24 7.39
C ALA A 12 -34.23 -3.25 6.28
N LEU A 13 -34.67 -4.50 6.43
CA LEU A 13 -34.50 -5.55 5.41
C LEU A 13 -35.23 -5.23 4.09
N ARG A 14 -36.44 -4.67 4.16
CA ARG A 14 -37.19 -4.26 2.95
C ARG A 14 -36.57 -3.04 2.26
N MET A 15 -36.05 -2.08 3.03
CA MET A 15 -35.33 -0.92 2.49
C MET A 15 -34.01 -1.32 1.84
N TYR A 16 -33.31 -2.32 2.40
CA TYR A 16 -32.12 -2.91 1.78
C TYR A 16 -32.45 -3.62 0.46
N ALA A 17 -33.55 -4.38 0.38
CA ALA A 17 -33.98 -5.02 -0.86
C ALA A 17 -34.35 -4.00 -1.96
N LEU A 18 -35.07 -2.92 -1.61
CA LEU A 18 -35.41 -1.84 -2.55
C LEU A 18 -34.18 -1.03 -3.01
N ARG A 19 -33.15 -0.93 -2.14
CA ARG A 19 -31.88 -0.28 -2.46
C ARG A 19 -31.07 -1.07 -3.49
N ASP A 20 -31.08 -2.41 -3.41
CA ASP A 20 -30.40 -3.27 -4.37
C ASP A 20 -31.15 -3.33 -5.72
N GLU A 21 -32.48 -3.24 -5.72
CA GLU A 21 -33.29 -3.30 -6.95
C GLU A 21 -33.34 -1.96 -7.71
N TYR A 22 -33.31 -0.81 -7.01
CA TYR A 22 -33.52 0.51 -7.63
C TYR A 22 -32.47 1.57 -7.30
N GLY A 23 -31.44 1.25 -6.51
CA GLY A 23 -30.33 2.13 -6.18
C GLY A 23 -30.59 3.11 -5.04
N LEU A 24 -29.54 3.41 -4.27
CA LEU A 24 -29.55 4.22 -3.04
C LEU A 24 -30.23 5.59 -3.20
N LYS A 25 -30.02 6.25 -4.35
CA LYS A 25 -30.52 7.60 -4.62
C LYS A 25 -32.04 7.66 -4.86
N LEU A 26 -32.66 6.59 -5.39
CA LEU A 26 -34.10 6.56 -5.62
C LEU A 26 -34.86 6.41 -4.30
N VAL A 27 -34.38 5.54 -3.42
CA VAL A 27 -34.95 5.33 -2.07
C VAL A 27 -34.81 6.61 -1.23
N ASP A 28 -33.65 7.26 -1.28
CA ASP A 28 -33.41 8.53 -0.61
C ASP A 28 -34.24 9.69 -1.18
N ALA A 29 -34.47 9.73 -2.50
CA ALA A 29 -35.33 10.73 -3.12
C ALA A 29 -36.80 10.51 -2.75
N VAL A 30 -37.26 9.26 -2.71
CA VAL A 30 -38.62 8.89 -2.27
C VAL A 30 -38.84 9.24 -0.80
N ILE A 31 -37.85 8.97 0.07
CA ILE A 31 -37.92 9.32 1.50
C ILE A 31 -37.87 10.83 1.71
N ARG A 32 -36.96 11.54 1.04
CA ARG A 32 -36.86 13.01 1.12
C ARG A 32 -38.09 13.71 0.56
N GLN A 33 -38.71 13.16 -0.48
CA GLN A 33 -39.92 13.73 -1.08
C GLN A 33 -41.17 13.40 -0.25
N ALA A 34 -41.27 12.19 0.30
CA ALA A 34 -42.32 11.81 1.26
C ALA A 34 -42.24 12.60 2.57
N ALA A 35 -41.03 12.96 3.01
CA ALA A 35 -40.79 13.83 4.17
C ALA A 35 -41.16 15.30 3.90
N LYS A 36 -41.10 15.76 2.65
CA LYS A 36 -41.50 17.12 2.25
C LYS A 36 -43.02 17.29 2.13
N ASP A 37 -43.75 16.25 1.73
CA ASP A 37 -45.19 16.30 1.46
C ASP A 37 -46.05 15.81 2.64
N ALA A 38 -45.73 16.25 3.87
CA ALA A 38 -46.44 15.88 5.11
C ALA A 38 -47.91 16.36 5.22
N GLY A 39 -48.59 16.65 4.10
CA GLY A 39 -50.01 17.03 4.05
C GLY A 39 -50.77 16.64 2.78
N GLY A 40 -50.20 15.88 1.84
CA GLY A 40 -50.86 15.48 0.59
C GLY A 40 -51.55 14.12 0.67
N THR A 41 -52.79 14.00 0.17
CA THR A 41 -53.49 12.70 0.03
C THR A 41 -52.80 11.81 -1.01
N LEU A 42 -52.90 10.48 -0.85
CA LEU A 42 -52.36 9.45 -1.77
C LEU A 42 -52.77 9.68 -3.24
N GLU A 43 -53.96 10.23 -3.49
CA GLU A 43 -54.43 10.60 -4.83
C GLU A 43 -53.64 11.75 -5.47
N SER A 44 -53.12 12.70 -4.68
CA SER A 44 -52.32 13.82 -5.19
C SER A 44 -50.94 13.38 -5.66
N LEU A 45 -50.35 12.40 -4.96
CA LEU A 45 -49.09 11.73 -5.33
C LEU A 45 -49.29 10.89 -6.60
N ASP A 46 -50.33 10.06 -6.67
CA ASP A 46 -50.63 9.20 -7.83
C ASP A 46 -50.91 10.00 -9.12
N ARG A 47 -51.52 11.18 -9.01
CA ARG A 47 -51.74 12.10 -10.15
C ARG A 47 -50.43 12.69 -10.68
N ARG A 48 -49.47 13.01 -9.81
CA ARG A 48 -48.17 13.60 -10.20
C ARG A 48 -47.19 12.58 -10.74
N PHE A 49 -47.18 11.35 -10.21
CA PHE A 49 -46.44 10.23 -10.81
C PHE A 49 -46.88 9.95 -12.26
N ARG A 50 -48.19 10.04 -12.53
CA ARG A 50 -48.73 9.96 -13.91
C ARG A 50 -48.28 11.11 -14.81
N MET A 51 -48.18 12.34 -14.29
CA MET A 51 -47.68 13.49 -15.06
C MET A 51 -46.17 13.40 -15.33
N ALA A 52 -45.42 12.68 -14.50
CA ALA A 52 -43.98 12.46 -14.65
C ALA A 52 -43.62 11.23 -15.51
N GLY A 53 -44.60 10.48 -16.04
CA GLY A 53 -44.37 9.35 -16.93
C GLY A 53 -43.74 8.11 -16.28
N LEU A 54 -43.79 7.97 -14.95
CA LEU A 54 -43.18 6.86 -14.21
C LEU A 54 -44.20 5.71 -13.98
N PRO A 55 -43.81 4.43 -14.08
CA PRO A 55 -44.70 3.29 -13.85
C PRO A 55 -45.14 3.19 -12.37
N GLN A 56 -46.39 2.78 -12.15
CA GLN A 56 -47.10 2.92 -10.86
C GLN A 56 -46.45 2.14 -9.69
N PRO A 57 -46.17 2.79 -8.53
CA PRO A 57 -45.79 2.13 -7.29
C PRO A 57 -46.94 2.11 -6.27
N ARG A 58 -48.18 1.82 -6.70
CA ARG A 58 -49.37 1.86 -5.81
C ARG A 58 -49.25 0.92 -4.61
N ASN A 59 -48.56 -0.22 -4.75
CA ASN A 59 -48.34 -1.16 -3.65
C ASN A 59 -47.28 -0.66 -2.64
N ILE A 60 -46.24 0.04 -3.11
CA ILE A 60 -45.13 0.49 -2.26
C ILE A 60 -45.54 1.71 -1.42
N LEU A 61 -46.26 2.67 -2.02
CA LEU A 61 -46.74 3.86 -1.32
C LEU A 61 -47.78 3.52 -0.24
N ARG A 62 -48.66 2.54 -0.49
CA ARG A 62 -49.64 2.07 0.50
C ARG A 62 -48.95 1.40 1.71
N GLN A 63 -47.94 0.57 1.46
CA GLN A 63 -47.18 -0.11 2.51
C GLN A 63 -46.39 0.88 3.38
N LEU A 64 -45.78 1.91 2.78
CA LEU A 64 -45.03 2.93 3.52
C LEU A 64 -45.93 3.81 4.42
N VAL A 65 -47.16 4.10 3.98
CA VAL A 65 -48.13 4.87 4.77
C VAL A 65 -48.71 4.03 5.93
N GLU A 66 -49.04 2.75 5.70
CA GLU A 66 -49.49 1.84 6.77
C GLU A 66 -48.40 1.65 7.85
N LEU A 67 -47.13 1.55 7.45
CA LEU A 67 -45.97 1.45 8.36
C LEU A 67 -45.76 2.71 9.20
N ARG A 68 -45.89 3.90 8.60
CA ARG A 68 -45.79 5.19 9.32
C ARG A 68 -46.91 5.37 10.35
N THR A 69 -48.15 5.04 9.97
CA THR A 69 -49.33 5.18 10.85
C THR A 69 -49.25 4.26 12.07
N THR A 70 -48.56 3.13 11.93
CA THR A 70 -48.32 2.17 13.02
C THR A 70 -47.20 2.65 13.96
N ALA A 71 -46.19 3.36 13.45
CA ALA A 71 -45.11 3.95 14.24
C ALA A 71 -45.55 5.19 15.04
N GLU A 72 -46.40 6.06 14.45
CA GLU A 72 -46.87 7.29 15.10
C GLU A 72 -47.82 7.03 16.29
N LYS A 73 -48.54 5.90 16.32
CA LYS A 73 -49.42 5.51 17.44
C LYS A 73 -48.68 4.94 18.66
N ALA A 74 -47.36 4.75 18.59
CA ALA A 74 -46.59 4.03 19.60
C ALA A 74 -45.77 4.93 20.56
N LEU A 75 -45.86 6.26 20.47
CA LEU A 75 -45.11 7.20 21.33
C LEU A 75 -45.99 7.86 22.41
N PRO A 76 -45.51 8.02 23.67
CA PRO A 76 -46.28 8.67 24.74
C PRO A 76 -46.13 10.22 24.72
N PRO A 77 -47.07 10.98 25.30
CA PRO A 77 -47.04 12.44 25.26
C PRO A 77 -46.11 13.06 26.34
N PRO A 78 -45.62 14.31 26.16
CA PRO A 78 -44.70 14.97 27.07
C PRO A 78 -45.40 15.67 28.26
N SER A 79 -44.71 15.78 29.40
CA SER A 79 -45.18 16.42 30.65
C SER A 79 -44.88 17.94 30.72
N PRO A 80 -45.63 18.75 31.50
CA PRO A 80 -45.52 20.21 31.51
C PRO A 80 -44.51 20.76 32.54
N GLY A 81 -43.93 21.93 32.23
CA GLY A 81 -42.84 22.57 32.99
C GLY A 81 -43.27 23.40 34.20
N PHE A 82 -42.26 23.81 34.99
CA PHE A 82 -42.39 24.70 36.15
C PHE A 82 -41.38 25.87 36.10
N VAL A 83 -41.87 27.02 36.59
CA VAL A 83 -41.31 28.37 36.62
C VAL A 83 -40.39 28.58 37.85
N VAL A 84 -39.42 29.51 37.78
CA VAL A 84 -38.54 29.90 38.90
C VAL A 84 -38.68 31.41 39.17
N ASP A 85 -38.95 31.77 40.43
CA ASP A 85 -38.84 33.12 41.02
C ASP A 85 -37.59 33.21 41.95
N GLY A 86 -36.96 34.39 42.09
CA GLY A 86 -35.97 34.74 43.14
C GLY A 86 -36.55 35.72 44.19
N PRO A 87 -35.78 36.42 45.09
CA PRO A 87 -34.32 36.41 45.39
C PRO A 87 -33.86 36.54 46.91
N THR A 88 -32.52 36.42 47.17
CA THR A 88 -31.62 36.99 48.27
C THR A 88 -31.73 36.58 49.78
N PRO A 89 -30.77 36.87 50.72
CA PRO A 89 -29.26 36.92 50.74
C PRO A 89 -28.56 36.37 52.06
N ASP A 90 -27.21 36.54 52.18
CA ASP A 90 -26.31 36.65 53.38
C ASP A 90 -25.23 35.57 53.75
N ALA A 91 -23.95 35.91 53.41
CA ALA A 91 -22.63 35.91 54.12
C ALA A 91 -22.15 34.76 55.06
N PRO A 92 -20.84 34.61 55.46
CA PRO A 92 -19.63 35.45 55.22
C PRO A 92 -18.32 34.69 54.82
N VAL A 93 -17.25 35.49 54.66
CA VAL A 93 -15.88 35.20 54.15
C VAL A 93 -14.86 34.79 55.24
N SER A 94 -13.83 34.00 54.88
CA SER A 94 -12.49 34.01 55.52
C SER A 94 -11.37 33.51 54.54
N PRO A 95 -10.08 33.89 54.74
CA PRO A 95 -9.11 34.12 53.65
C PRO A 95 -7.93 33.08 53.64
N PRO A 96 -6.78 33.27 52.95
CA PRO A 96 -6.29 32.32 51.94
C PRO A 96 -5.07 31.48 52.37
N VAL A 97 -4.84 30.36 51.68
CA VAL A 97 -3.58 29.58 51.69
C VAL A 97 -3.05 29.53 50.24
N PRO A 98 -1.76 29.80 49.99
CA PRO A 98 -1.24 29.93 48.63
C PRO A 98 -1.03 28.56 47.96
N ALA A 99 -1.57 28.39 46.76
CA ALA A 99 -1.30 27.24 45.89
C ALA A 99 -0.33 27.63 44.76
N ALA A 100 0.54 26.67 44.43
CA ALA A 100 1.59 26.67 43.41
C ALA A 100 1.08 27.00 41.98
N PRO A 101 1.96 27.39 41.03
CA PRO A 101 1.55 27.94 39.74
C PRO A 101 0.80 26.91 38.89
N ALA A 102 -0.41 27.29 38.46
CA ALA A 102 -1.24 26.52 37.57
C ALA A 102 -0.62 26.42 36.17
N TRP A 103 -0.54 25.18 35.66
CA TRP A 103 -0.34 24.89 34.25
C TRP A 103 -1.38 25.61 33.39
N ALA A 104 -0.93 26.18 32.28
CA ALA A 104 -1.78 26.83 31.29
C ALA A 104 -2.82 25.84 30.76
N GLY A 105 -4.08 26.05 31.15
CA GLY A 105 -5.22 25.39 30.53
C GLY A 105 -5.37 25.79 29.05
N PRO A 106 -6.28 25.13 28.32
CA PRO A 106 -6.49 25.39 26.90
C PRO A 106 -6.87 26.85 26.64
N PRO A 107 -6.51 27.43 25.48
CA PRO A 107 -6.78 28.84 25.20
C PRO A 107 -8.29 29.12 25.15
N ALA A 108 -8.68 30.33 25.53
CA ALA A 108 -10.06 30.80 25.70
C ALA A 108 -11.01 30.66 24.48
N TRP A 109 -10.52 30.21 23.32
CA TRP A 109 -11.34 29.87 22.16
C TRP A 109 -12.01 28.48 22.27
N TYR A 110 -11.56 27.62 23.20
CA TYR A 110 -12.09 26.27 23.42
C TYR A 110 -13.59 26.28 23.83
N ASP A 111 -14.01 27.21 24.69
CA ASP A 111 -15.39 27.27 25.21
C ASP A 111 -16.41 27.85 24.21
N ARG A 112 -15.96 28.42 23.08
CA ARG A 112 -16.86 28.90 22.02
C ARG A 112 -17.18 27.88 20.94
N MET A 113 -16.44 26.76 20.84
CA MET A 113 -16.66 25.73 19.81
C MET A 113 -17.64 24.63 20.25
N THR A 114 -17.98 24.52 21.53
CA THR A 114 -18.84 23.44 22.07
C THR A 114 -20.34 23.73 22.02
N ARG A 115 -20.79 24.76 21.28
CA ARG A 115 -22.24 25.09 21.15
C ARG A 115 -22.91 24.57 19.88
N ASP A 116 -22.17 23.96 18.94
CA ASP A 116 -22.71 23.34 17.73
C ASP A 116 -22.37 21.83 17.63
N GLU A 117 -22.56 21.09 18.73
CA GLU A 117 -22.68 19.62 18.69
C GLU A 117 -24.03 19.17 19.27
N PRO A 118 -24.70 18.16 18.69
CA PRO A 118 -25.90 17.58 19.26
C PRO A 118 -25.56 16.81 20.55
N THR A 119 -26.33 17.06 21.61
CA THR A 119 -26.21 16.38 22.91
C THR A 119 -26.26 14.84 22.79
N PRO A 120 -25.41 14.10 23.53
CA PRO A 120 -25.49 12.64 23.61
C PRO A 120 -26.73 12.21 24.41
N PRO A 121 -27.36 11.05 24.10
CA PRO A 121 -28.43 10.52 24.92
C PRO A 121 -27.89 10.01 26.27
N PRO A 122 -28.69 10.09 27.36
CA PRO A 122 -28.24 9.67 28.69
C PRO A 122 -28.26 8.14 28.84
N ASN A 123 -27.22 7.63 29.51
CA ASN A 123 -27.05 6.33 30.21
C ASN A 123 -28.01 5.17 29.86
N GLY A 124 -27.45 4.11 29.25
CA GLY A 124 -28.09 2.81 29.15
C GLY A 124 -28.16 2.04 30.49
N PRO A 125 -29.12 1.11 30.66
CA PRO A 125 -29.27 0.26 31.85
C PRO A 125 -28.30 -0.94 31.84
N PRO A 126 -28.13 -1.67 32.97
CA PRO A 126 -27.02 -2.59 33.20
C PRO A 126 -27.08 -3.87 32.35
N VAL A 127 -25.89 -4.43 32.10
CA VAL A 127 -25.62 -5.66 31.34
C VAL A 127 -26.28 -6.87 32.01
N ALA A 128 -27.13 -7.58 31.25
CA ALA A 128 -27.64 -8.90 31.61
C ALA A 128 -26.69 -10.02 31.13
N ALA A 129 -26.60 -11.10 31.90
CA ALA A 129 -25.74 -12.27 31.69
C ALA A 129 -25.97 -12.99 30.34
N PRO A 130 -24.94 -13.67 29.77
CA PRO A 130 -25.06 -14.35 28.49
C PRO A 130 -25.90 -15.66 28.61
N PRO A 131 -26.70 -16.01 27.59
CA PRO A 131 -27.34 -17.32 27.50
C PRO A 131 -26.36 -18.38 26.94
N SER A 132 -26.51 -19.62 27.42
CA SER A 132 -25.79 -20.80 26.93
C SER A 132 -25.99 -21.07 25.43
N PRO A 133 -24.99 -21.63 24.72
CA PRO A 133 -25.08 -21.88 23.29
C PRO A 133 -26.02 -23.05 22.96
N ALA A 134 -27.03 -22.77 22.14
CA ALA A 134 -27.76 -23.76 21.37
C ALA A 134 -26.92 -24.18 20.14
N GLY A 135 -26.95 -25.48 19.82
CA GLY A 135 -26.13 -26.10 18.78
C GLY A 135 -26.40 -25.60 17.35
N PRO A 136 -25.50 -25.93 16.40
CA PRO A 136 -25.55 -25.40 15.04
C PRO A 136 -26.68 -26.03 14.20
N PRO A 137 -27.38 -25.24 13.35
CA PRO A 137 -28.19 -25.78 12.27
C PRO A 137 -27.31 -26.25 11.12
N SER A 138 -27.63 -27.46 10.64
CA SER A 138 -27.14 -28.06 9.41
C SER A 138 -27.45 -27.16 8.21
N TRP A 139 -26.47 -26.84 7.37
CA TRP A 139 -26.47 -26.87 5.89
C TRP A 139 -25.10 -26.39 5.39
N TYR A 140 -24.08 -27.23 5.53
CA TYR A 140 -22.88 -27.15 4.70
C TYR A 140 -22.39 -28.59 4.49
N THR A 141 -22.60 -29.08 3.28
CA THR A 141 -22.16 -30.39 2.80
C THR A 141 -20.98 -30.14 1.86
N PRO A 142 -19.76 -30.62 2.15
CA PRO A 142 -18.65 -30.54 1.22
C PRO A 142 -18.82 -31.55 0.08
N PRO A 143 -18.27 -31.30 -1.13
CA PRO A 143 -18.38 -32.22 -2.25
C PRO A 143 -17.54 -33.51 -2.05
N GLU A 144 -18.15 -34.63 -2.41
CA GLU A 144 -17.55 -35.96 -2.51
C GLU A 144 -16.44 -36.02 -3.56
N LEU A 145 -15.33 -36.67 -3.19
CA LEU A 145 -14.39 -37.26 -4.14
C LEU A 145 -14.39 -38.77 -3.90
N ASP A 146 -14.68 -39.47 -4.99
CA ASP A 146 -14.90 -40.90 -5.11
C ASP A 146 -13.77 -41.78 -4.54
N VAL A 147 -14.21 -42.77 -3.76
CA VAL A 147 -13.45 -43.95 -3.35
C VAL A 147 -13.71 -45.08 -4.37
N PRO A 148 -12.67 -45.76 -4.86
CA PRO A 148 -12.80 -47.14 -5.34
C PRO A 148 -12.23 -48.15 -4.32
N PRO A 149 -12.69 -49.42 -4.33
CA PRO A 149 -12.80 -50.22 -3.11
C PRO A 149 -11.79 -51.38 -2.97
N ALA A 150 -11.49 -51.67 -1.70
CA ALA A 150 -11.20 -52.96 -1.04
C ALA A 150 -10.35 -54.07 -1.72
N ALA A 151 -9.24 -54.44 -1.06
CA ALA A 151 -8.74 -55.82 -0.89
C ALA A 151 -7.73 -55.83 0.28
N VAL A 152 -7.99 -56.54 1.39
CA VAL A 152 -7.71 -57.96 1.68
C VAL A 152 -6.21 -58.27 1.91
N ASN A 153 -5.91 -58.48 3.20
CA ASN A 153 -4.86 -59.27 3.86
C ASN A 153 -3.36 -59.09 3.55
N PRO A 154 -2.53 -59.17 4.62
CA PRO A 154 -1.07 -59.08 4.52
C PRO A 154 -0.45 -60.45 4.18
N PRO A 155 0.74 -60.45 3.58
CA PRO A 155 1.69 -61.51 3.84
C PRO A 155 3.06 -60.98 4.28
N ALA A 156 3.68 -61.80 5.12
CA ALA A 156 5.00 -61.65 5.69
C ALA A 156 6.14 -62.03 4.73
N ALA A 157 7.32 -61.52 5.07
CA ALA A 157 8.64 -62.17 5.11
C ALA A 157 9.14 -63.05 3.94
N ARG A 158 10.39 -62.76 3.52
CA ARG A 158 11.39 -63.79 3.18
C ARG A 158 12.64 -63.61 4.03
N SER A 159 13.10 -64.75 4.52
CA SER A 159 14.20 -64.99 5.43
C SER A 159 15.23 -65.93 4.78
N SER A 160 16.45 -65.93 5.33
CA SER A 160 17.39 -67.06 5.47
C SER A 160 18.17 -67.56 4.23
N PRO A 161 19.30 -68.27 4.40
CA PRO A 161 19.39 -69.61 5.04
C PRO A 161 20.14 -69.58 6.39
N ALA A 162 19.72 -70.33 7.43
CA ALA A 162 19.85 -71.79 7.64
C ALA A 162 21.27 -72.17 8.12
N ALA A 163 21.49 -72.97 9.17
CA ALA A 163 20.81 -74.20 9.60
C ALA A 163 20.53 -74.19 11.14
N GLN A 164 19.36 -74.61 11.65
CA GLN A 164 18.82 -75.99 11.80
C GLN A 164 19.75 -76.86 12.68
N VAL A 165 19.36 -77.55 13.78
CA VAL A 165 18.15 -78.35 14.16
C VAL A 165 18.51 -79.06 15.51
N PRO A 166 17.65 -79.74 16.32
CA PRO A 166 16.29 -79.54 16.86
C PRO A 166 16.25 -79.74 18.43
N PRO A 167 15.07 -79.85 19.09
CA PRO A 167 14.95 -80.10 20.54
C PRO A 167 14.47 -81.52 20.93
N ALA A 168 14.53 -81.78 22.24
CA ALA A 168 13.67 -82.67 23.06
C ALA A 168 14.00 -84.17 23.23
N ALA A 169 13.95 -84.54 24.52
CA ALA A 169 13.33 -85.73 25.13
C ALA A 169 14.12 -87.06 25.26
N GLN A 170 14.28 -87.43 26.53
CA GLN A 170 14.07 -88.75 27.15
C GLN A 170 14.81 -89.96 26.58
N THR A 171 15.73 -90.53 27.37
CA THR A 171 15.47 -91.75 28.18
C THR A 171 16.71 -92.07 29.05
N ASP A 172 16.45 -92.43 30.32
CA ASP A 172 17.34 -93.24 31.20
C ASP A 172 17.81 -94.55 30.51
N PRO A 173 18.81 -95.33 30.99
CA PRO A 173 19.36 -95.43 32.36
C PRO A 173 20.92 -95.57 32.46
N TYR A 174 21.42 -95.61 33.71
CA TYR A 174 22.70 -96.20 34.22
C TYR A 174 23.29 -97.40 33.44
N PRO A 175 24.54 -97.91 33.72
CA PRO A 175 25.74 -97.41 34.44
C PRO A 175 27.06 -97.55 33.60
N GLY A 176 28.21 -97.06 34.13
CA GLY A 176 29.50 -97.73 33.87
C GLY A 176 30.79 -96.88 33.74
N ILE A 177 31.51 -96.77 34.85
CA ILE A 177 32.97 -96.52 35.04
C ILE A 177 33.82 -97.54 34.21
N PRO A 178 35.15 -97.43 33.89
CA PRO A 178 36.21 -96.43 34.17
C PRO A 178 37.20 -96.04 33.02
N SER A 179 37.92 -94.92 33.28
CA SER A 179 39.37 -94.59 33.17
C SER A 179 40.35 -95.17 32.11
N GLY A 180 41.29 -94.30 31.69
CA GLY A 180 42.61 -94.69 31.16
C GLY A 180 43.43 -93.59 30.47
N SER A 181 44.31 -92.92 31.23
CA SER A 181 45.35 -91.91 30.88
C SER A 181 46.47 -92.42 29.90
N ALA A 182 47.45 -91.68 29.33
CA ALA A 182 48.23 -90.47 29.69
C ALA A 182 49.19 -90.03 28.54
N GLY A 183 49.74 -88.79 28.61
CA GLY A 183 51.07 -88.40 28.06
C GLY A 183 51.20 -86.95 27.51
N ALA A 184 51.96 -86.05 28.16
CA ALA A 184 52.05 -84.59 27.85
C ALA A 184 53.46 -84.07 27.44
N SER A 185 53.52 -82.99 26.64
CA SER A 185 54.69 -82.33 26.00
C SER A 185 55.07 -80.97 26.66
N ARG A 186 56.34 -80.54 26.58
CA ARG A 186 56.89 -79.28 27.17
C ARG A 186 57.08 -78.15 26.12
N LEU A 187 56.04 -77.36 25.85
CA LEU A 187 56.06 -76.17 24.98
C LEU A 187 55.70 -74.88 25.77
N PRO A 188 56.21 -73.69 25.40
CA PRO A 188 55.87 -72.41 26.07
C PRO A 188 54.36 -72.12 25.99
N VAL A 189 53.83 -71.38 26.99
CA VAL A 189 52.39 -71.09 27.07
C VAL A 189 51.97 -70.13 25.96
N THR A 190 50.96 -70.50 25.19
CA THR A 190 50.36 -69.66 24.14
C THR A 190 48.91 -69.29 24.49
N GLU A 191 48.32 -68.29 23.84
CA GLU A 191 46.89 -67.97 24.02
C GLU A 191 45.97 -69.17 23.72
N ALA A 192 46.38 -70.08 22.82
CA ALA A 192 45.63 -71.29 22.51
C ALA A 192 45.55 -72.27 23.71
N ASP A 193 46.55 -72.25 24.60
CA ASP A 193 46.57 -73.06 25.81
C ASP A 193 45.64 -72.52 26.91
N LEU A 194 45.26 -71.24 26.81
CA LEU A 194 44.49 -70.48 27.79
C LEU A 194 43.00 -70.32 27.42
N VAL A 195 42.57 -70.93 26.31
CA VAL A 195 41.18 -70.89 25.83
C VAL A 195 40.20 -71.47 26.85
N ASP A 196 40.62 -72.48 27.61
CA ASP A 196 39.86 -73.04 28.73
C ASP A 196 40.50 -72.61 30.07
N PRO A 197 39.92 -71.63 30.78
CA PRO A 197 40.44 -71.14 32.07
C PRO A 197 40.47 -72.23 33.15
N LEU A 198 39.73 -73.33 32.98
CA LEU A 198 39.73 -74.46 33.92
C LEU A 198 41.02 -75.28 33.86
N ARG A 199 41.86 -75.10 32.83
CA ARG A 199 43.17 -75.77 32.71
C ARG A 199 44.18 -75.29 33.75
N LEU A 200 44.01 -74.10 34.30
CA LEU A 200 44.87 -73.61 35.39
C LEU A 200 44.52 -74.31 36.71
N SER A 201 45.54 -74.55 37.53
CA SER A 201 45.36 -75.18 38.84
C SER A 201 44.48 -74.32 39.75
N ALA A 202 43.65 -74.96 40.57
CA ALA A 202 42.93 -74.29 41.66
C ALA A 202 43.86 -73.86 42.81
N ARG A 203 45.09 -74.38 42.85
CA ARG A 203 46.03 -74.11 43.94
C ARG A 203 46.37 -72.63 43.98
N CYS A 204 46.16 -72.00 45.13
CA CYS A 204 46.58 -70.62 45.38
C CYS A 204 47.30 -70.48 46.72
N ASP A 205 48.30 -69.61 46.75
CA ASP A 205 48.89 -69.11 47.99
C ASP A 205 48.05 -67.94 48.48
N VAL A 206 47.21 -68.22 49.48
CA VAL A 206 46.27 -67.26 50.07
C VAL A 206 46.99 -66.23 50.96
N PHE A 207 48.20 -66.55 51.44
CA PHE A 207 48.98 -65.67 52.33
C PHE A 207 49.88 -64.72 51.55
N GLY A 208 50.21 -65.04 50.30
CA GLY A 208 50.98 -64.18 49.38
C GLY A 208 50.16 -63.12 48.65
N ALA A 209 48.86 -62.99 48.94
CA ALA A 209 47.96 -62.08 48.21
C ALA A 209 48.42 -60.61 48.28
N VAL A 210 48.48 -59.96 47.12
CA VAL A 210 48.83 -58.53 47.00
C VAL A 210 47.57 -57.66 47.05
N ASP A 211 46.46 -58.17 46.49
CA ASP A 211 45.16 -57.50 46.44
C ASP A 211 45.22 -56.06 45.90
N GLU A 212 46.00 -55.86 44.82
CA GLU A 212 46.02 -54.60 44.09
C GLU A 212 44.63 -54.23 43.56
N ARG A 213 44.41 -52.93 43.36
CA ARG A 213 43.10 -52.46 42.91
C ARG A 213 42.88 -52.77 41.43
N LEU A 214 41.79 -53.49 41.14
CA LEU A 214 41.30 -53.70 39.80
C LEU A 214 40.63 -52.42 39.26
N GLN A 215 41.13 -51.89 38.14
CA GLN A 215 40.46 -50.81 37.42
C GLN A 215 39.34 -51.41 36.57
N ILE A 216 38.10 -51.07 36.91
CA ILE A 216 36.90 -51.59 36.27
C ILE A 216 36.21 -50.44 35.53
N ARG A 217 35.92 -50.64 34.24
CA ARG A 217 35.10 -49.72 33.45
C ARG A 217 34.02 -50.48 32.71
N THR A 218 32.78 -50.04 32.85
CA THR A 218 31.64 -50.59 32.09
C THR A 218 31.42 -49.78 30.83
N ASP A 219 31.30 -50.42 29.68
CA ASP A 219 31.01 -49.78 28.40
C ASP A 219 30.07 -50.69 27.59
N ASN A 220 28.88 -50.17 27.23
CA ASN A 220 27.87 -50.87 26.42
C ASN A 220 27.61 -52.34 26.81
N GLY A 221 27.49 -52.61 28.12
CA GLY A 221 27.21 -53.96 28.64
C GLY A 221 28.41 -54.91 28.63
N ARG A 222 29.64 -54.42 28.42
CA ARG A 222 30.90 -55.15 28.63
C ARG A 222 31.66 -54.55 29.82
N VAL A 223 32.39 -55.39 30.53
CA VAL A 223 33.22 -54.95 31.66
C VAL A 223 34.69 -55.07 31.27
N ILE A 224 35.39 -53.95 31.28
CA ILE A 224 36.83 -53.87 30.99
C ILE A 224 37.55 -53.86 32.32
N LEU A 225 38.42 -54.86 32.53
CA LEU A 225 39.20 -55.05 33.74
C LEU A 225 40.68 -54.82 33.43
N ARG A 226 41.36 -54.02 34.24
CA ARG A 226 42.79 -53.74 34.12
C ARG A 226 43.46 -53.72 35.48
N TRP A 227 44.64 -54.32 35.60
CA TRP A 227 45.38 -54.41 36.85
C TRP A 227 46.88 -54.12 36.65
N PRO A 228 47.62 -53.77 37.71
CA PRO A 228 49.07 -53.72 37.66
C PRO A 228 49.66 -55.10 37.36
N ALA A 229 50.69 -55.17 36.50
CA ALA A 229 51.38 -56.43 36.24
C ALA A 229 52.13 -56.91 37.50
N ALA A 230 52.17 -58.22 37.75
CA ALA A 230 52.87 -58.78 38.90
C ALA A 230 54.39 -58.69 38.68
N ALA A 231 55.07 -57.83 39.45
CA ALA A 231 56.48 -57.50 39.24
C ALA A 231 57.48 -58.53 39.83
N ASP A 232 57.05 -59.32 40.82
CA ASP A 232 57.96 -60.10 41.67
C ASP A 232 57.92 -61.63 41.46
N LEU A 233 57.33 -62.11 40.35
CA LEU A 233 57.06 -63.54 40.13
C LEU A 233 58.13 -64.30 39.32
N GLY A 234 59.22 -63.66 38.88
CA GLY A 234 60.38 -64.32 38.26
C GLY A 234 60.19 -64.93 36.84
N SER A 235 58.96 -65.00 36.33
CA SER A 235 58.58 -65.39 34.96
C SER A 235 57.39 -64.55 34.48
N ASP A 236 57.13 -64.47 33.17
CA ASP A 236 55.92 -63.83 32.64
C ASP A 236 54.68 -64.59 33.14
N PRO A 237 53.84 -63.96 34.00
CA PRO A 237 52.76 -64.68 34.66
C PRO A 237 51.55 -64.86 33.73
N VAL A 238 50.85 -65.97 33.90
CA VAL A 238 49.49 -66.13 33.35
C VAL A 238 48.50 -65.62 34.38
N TYR A 239 47.60 -64.74 33.98
CA TYR A 239 46.54 -64.21 34.83
C TYR A 239 45.24 -64.98 34.62
N LEU A 240 44.61 -65.38 35.71
CA LEU A 240 43.27 -65.97 35.73
C LEU A 240 42.31 -64.99 36.38
N VAL A 241 41.31 -64.53 35.62
CA VAL A 241 40.23 -63.69 36.13
C VAL A 241 39.09 -64.59 36.58
N VAL A 242 38.74 -64.48 37.85
CA VAL A 242 37.67 -65.22 38.50
C VAL A 242 36.63 -64.21 38.94
N ALA A 243 35.38 -64.46 38.59
CA ALA A 243 34.27 -63.61 38.98
C ALA A 243 33.33 -64.37 39.91
N ALA A 244 32.61 -63.64 40.74
CA ALA A 244 31.64 -64.21 41.66
C ALA A 244 30.45 -63.26 41.86
N ASP A 245 29.31 -63.85 42.22
CA ASP A 245 28.03 -63.16 42.29
C ASP A 245 27.85 -62.25 43.52
N ALA A 246 28.64 -62.47 44.57
CA ALA A 246 28.44 -61.83 45.88
C ALA A 246 29.74 -61.38 46.56
N VAL A 247 30.72 -62.28 46.74
CA VAL A 247 31.96 -62.02 47.48
C VAL A 247 33.14 -62.14 46.52
N VAL A 248 34.19 -61.34 46.69
CA VAL A 248 35.41 -61.49 45.89
C VAL A 248 35.99 -62.88 46.13
N PRO A 249 36.27 -63.67 45.06
CA PRO A 249 36.80 -65.01 45.20
C PRO A 249 38.11 -65.00 46.00
N GLU A 250 38.20 -65.78 47.08
CA GLU A 250 39.44 -65.87 47.84
C GLU A 250 40.43 -66.84 47.19
N SER A 251 39.90 -67.90 46.58
CA SER A 251 40.56 -68.88 45.74
C SER A 251 39.98 -68.93 44.32
N PRO A 252 40.70 -69.50 43.34
CA PRO A 252 40.19 -69.72 42.00
C PRO A 252 38.94 -70.61 41.89
N ASP A 253 38.58 -71.34 42.95
CA ASP A 253 37.38 -72.20 43.01
C ASP A 253 36.17 -71.49 43.65
N ASP A 254 36.37 -70.32 44.26
CA ASP A 254 35.30 -69.59 44.97
C ASP A 254 34.39 -68.81 44.00
N GLY A 255 34.64 -68.91 42.70
CA GLY A 255 33.91 -68.21 41.67
C GLY A 255 34.01 -68.87 40.30
N HIS A 256 33.35 -68.27 39.34
CA HIS A 256 33.39 -68.65 37.94
C HIS A 256 34.67 -68.10 37.30
N ARG A 257 35.55 -68.99 36.87
CA ARG A 257 36.77 -68.63 36.13
C ARG A 257 36.39 -68.13 34.75
N VAL A 258 36.51 -66.82 34.53
CA VAL A 258 35.97 -66.13 33.37
C VAL A 258 36.92 -66.20 32.18
N VAL A 259 38.19 -65.89 32.41
CA VAL A 259 39.19 -65.81 31.34
C VAL A 259 40.59 -65.97 31.91
N ALA A 260 41.45 -66.66 31.19
CA ALA A 260 42.89 -66.66 31.42
C ALA A 260 43.58 -65.80 30.34
N SER A 261 44.57 -64.99 30.71
CA SER A 261 45.24 -64.06 29.81
C SER A 261 46.72 -63.91 30.15
N LEU A 262 47.53 -63.66 29.12
CA LEU A 262 48.92 -63.23 29.26
C LEU A 262 49.05 -61.71 29.46
N LEU A 263 47.96 -60.96 29.25
CA LEU A 263 47.92 -59.51 29.40
C LEU A 263 47.35 -59.13 30.76
N ASN A 264 47.75 -57.97 31.28
CA ASN A 264 47.20 -57.38 32.50
C ASN A 264 45.91 -56.57 32.28
N GLN A 265 45.19 -56.89 31.20
CA GLN A 265 43.88 -56.32 30.89
C GLN A 265 43.02 -57.36 30.14
N VAL A 266 41.72 -57.40 30.43
CA VAL A 266 40.75 -58.22 29.70
C VAL A 266 39.41 -57.51 29.56
N ILE A 267 38.62 -57.93 28.57
CA ILE A 267 37.23 -57.54 28.41
C ILE A 267 36.39 -58.77 28.70
N VAL A 268 35.50 -58.69 29.68
CA VAL A 268 34.58 -59.77 30.03
C VAL A 268 33.13 -59.40 29.67
N PRO A 269 32.27 -60.38 29.34
CA PRO A 269 30.86 -60.13 29.12
C PRO A 269 30.19 -59.48 30.34
N GLY A 270 29.25 -58.56 30.11
CA GLY A 270 28.39 -58.09 31.20
C GLY A 270 27.53 -59.23 31.74
N GLY A 271 27.40 -59.29 33.06
CA GLY A 271 26.66 -60.36 33.75
C GLY A 271 27.51 -61.50 34.30
N SER A 272 28.85 -61.48 34.13
CA SER A 272 29.77 -62.45 34.74
C SER A 272 29.91 -62.38 36.27
N GLY A 273 29.02 -61.66 36.98
CA GLY A 273 29.14 -61.39 38.42
C GLY A 273 29.78 -60.02 38.70
N PRO A 274 29.43 -59.34 39.82
CA PRO A 274 29.92 -58.00 40.13
C PRO A 274 31.32 -58.00 40.75
N ALA A 275 31.79 -59.09 41.34
CA ALA A 275 33.04 -59.16 42.08
C ALA A 275 34.09 -59.95 41.30
N PHE A 276 35.30 -59.43 41.20
CA PHE A 276 36.38 -60.01 40.40
C PHE A 276 37.65 -60.13 41.25
N ALA A 277 38.32 -61.27 41.11
CA ALA A 277 39.67 -61.51 41.59
C ALA A 277 40.54 -61.95 40.41
N VAL A 278 41.78 -61.46 40.37
CA VAL A 278 42.78 -61.85 39.39
C VAL A 278 43.88 -62.61 40.11
N PHE A 279 44.13 -63.85 39.69
CA PHE A 279 45.20 -64.69 40.22
C PHE A 279 46.34 -64.76 39.20
N ALA A 280 47.57 -64.48 39.63
CA ALA A 280 48.76 -64.54 38.79
C ALA A 280 49.51 -65.85 39.05
N TYR A 281 49.82 -66.59 38.00
CA TYR A 281 50.53 -67.87 38.06
C TYR A 281 51.92 -67.74 37.44
N PRO A 282 53.00 -68.04 38.18
CA PRO A 282 54.35 -68.12 37.61
C PRO A 282 54.50 -69.46 36.88
N VAL A 283 54.27 -69.47 35.56
CA VAL A 283 54.38 -70.68 34.72
C VAL A 283 55.28 -70.41 33.53
N SER A 284 56.17 -71.35 33.22
CA SER A 284 57.11 -71.21 32.09
C SER A 284 56.71 -72.03 30.86
N HIS A 285 55.90 -73.07 31.01
CA HIS A 285 55.43 -73.92 29.91
C HIS A 285 54.04 -74.54 30.16
N ALA A 286 53.30 -74.88 29.10
CA ALA A 286 51.88 -75.29 29.19
C ALA A 286 51.61 -76.50 30.11
N GLY A 287 52.57 -77.42 30.24
CA GLY A 287 52.44 -78.59 31.13
C GLY A 287 52.37 -78.25 32.63
N GLU A 288 52.73 -77.03 33.05
CA GLU A 288 52.69 -76.59 34.44
C GLU A 288 51.32 -76.04 34.86
N LEU A 289 50.48 -75.63 33.89
CA LEU A 289 49.23 -74.91 34.14
C LEU A 289 48.33 -75.62 35.17
N GLY A 290 48.18 -76.94 35.09
CA GLY A 290 47.34 -77.72 36.00
C GLY A 290 47.91 -77.95 37.41
N SER A 291 49.19 -77.65 37.63
CA SER A 291 49.90 -77.94 38.90
C SER A 291 50.50 -76.72 39.61
N ALA A 292 50.63 -75.59 38.91
CA ALA A 292 51.18 -74.34 39.42
C ALA A 292 50.33 -73.73 40.53
N THR A 293 50.95 -72.98 41.44
CA THR A 293 50.23 -72.30 42.53
C THR A 293 50.14 -70.81 42.21
N GLY A 294 48.93 -70.28 42.08
CA GLY A 294 48.69 -68.87 41.79
C GLY A 294 48.69 -68.00 43.04
N VAL A 295 48.93 -66.70 42.88
CA VAL A 295 48.83 -65.71 43.95
C VAL A 295 47.74 -64.70 43.58
N ARG A 296 46.87 -64.32 44.52
CA ARG A 296 45.83 -63.32 44.24
C ARG A 296 46.46 -61.95 44.09
N GLN A 297 46.42 -61.42 42.86
CA GLN A 297 47.13 -60.23 42.45
C GLN A 297 46.27 -58.97 42.58
N ALA A 298 45.02 -59.02 42.12
CA ALA A 298 44.15 -57.86 42.12
C ALA A 298 42.69 -58.23 42.39
N ILE A 299 41.97 -57.32 43.04
CA ILE A 299 40.55 -57.49 43.37
C ILE A 299 39.76 -56.22 43.03
N GLY A 300 38.48 -56.37 42.70
CA GLY A 300 37.59 -55.23 42.55
C GLY A 300 36.15 -55.62 42.28
N ARG A 301 35.24 -54.65 42.36
CA ARG A 301 33.81 -54.85 42.14
C ARG A 301 33.22 -53.79 41.21
N VAL A 302 32.30 -54.20 40.34
CA VAL A 302 31.48 -53.26 39.55
C VAL A 302 30.50 -52.55 40.49
N VAL A 303 30.61 -51.23 40.60
CA VAL A 303 29.66 -50.38 41.33
C VAL A 303 28.46 -50.08 40.42
N PRO A 304 27.21 -50.43 40.83
CA PRO A 304 26.04 -50.32 39.94
C PRO A 304 25.61 -48.87 39.71
N GLU A 305 25.27 -48.49 38.48
CA GLU A 305 24.72 -47.16 38.17
C GLU A 305 23.26 -46.99 38.65
N VAL A 306 22.80 -45.74 38.74
CA VAL A 306 21.38 -45.45 39.01
C VAL A 306 20.50 -45.77 37.79
N GLY A 307 19.31 -46.31 38.04
CA GLY A 307 18.30 -46.52 36.99
C GLY A 307 17.44 -45.28 36.78
N ASP A 308 16.84 -45.14 35.58
CA ASP A 308 15.77 -44.19 35.27
C ASP A 308 15.97 -42.75 35.78
N LEU A 309 17.16 -42.16 35.55
CA LEU A 309 17.41 -40.76 35.90
C LEU A 309 16.49 -39.83 35.08
N HIS A 310 15.57 -39.18 35.77
CA HIS A 310 14.64 -38.19 35.22
C HIS A 310 14.95 -36.80 35.78
N LEU A 311 14.98 -35.81 34.88
CA LEU A 311 15.11 -34.39 35.21
C LEU A 311 13.87 -33.66 34.70
N GLU A 312 13.19 -32.92 35.57
CA GLU A 312 12.06 -32.06 35.22
C GLU A 312 12.37 -30.61 35.64
N ALA A 313 12.42 -29.71 34.66
CA ALA A 313 12.73 -28.30 34.89
C ALA A 313 11.50 -27.50 35.35
N GLN A 314 11.66 -26.69 36.40
CA GLN A 314 10.66 -25.77 36.93
C GLN A 314 11.25 -24.36 37.05
N GLU A 315 10.40 -23.31 37.13
CA GLU A 315 10.86 -21.89 37.08
C GLU A 315 11.87 -21.52 38.18
N HIS A 316 11.84 -22.23 39.31
CA HIS A 316 12.73 -22.02 40.45
C HIS A 316 13.28 -23.35 40.97
N GLY A 317 13.58 -24.29 40.08
CA GLY A 317 14.22 -25.53 40.49
C GLY A 317 14.26 -26.61 39.42
N VAL A 318 15.05 -27.65 39.67
CA VAL A 318 15.05 -28.88 38.88
C VAL A 318 14.60 -30.00 39.81
N LEU A 319 13.59 -30.75 39.42
CA LEU A 319 13.20 -31.99 40.10
C LEU A 319 14.00 -33.14 39.51
N LEU A 320 14.71 -33.86 40.37
CA LEU A 320 15.50 -35.03 40.02
C LEU A 320 14.89 -36.26 40.66
N SER A 321 14.78 -37.35 39.90
CA SER A 321 14.44 -38.66 40.44
C SER A 321 15.22 -39.77 39.74
N TRP A 322 15.50 -40.85 40.46
CA TRP A 322 16.18 -42.02 39.95
C TRP A 322 15.79 -43.27 40.74
N VAL A 323 16.12 -44.44 40.21
CA VAL A 323 15.95 -45.73 40.90
C VAL A 323 17.28 -46.14 41.51
N ARG A 324 17.33 -46.23 42.84
CA ARG A 324 18.53 -46.68 43.56
C ARG A 324 18.74 -48.19 43.36
N PRO A 325 19.92 -48.63 42.90
CA PRO A 325 20.22 -50.05 42.79
C PRO A 325 20.40 -50.68 44.18
N ALA A 326 19.92 -51.91 44.37
CA ALA A 326 19.88 -52.61 45.66
C ALA A 326 21.24 -52.81 46.37
N ARG A 327 22.35 -52.59 45.66
CA ARG A 327 23.73 -52.79 46.14
C ARG A 327 24.53 -51.48 46.29
N ALA A 328 23.93 -50.32 46.02
CA ALA A 328 24.58 -49.03 46.27
C ALA A 328 24.44 -48.61 47.73
N GLU A 329 25.56 -48.24 48.34
CA GLU A 329 25.59 -47.79 49.74
C GLU A 329 25.29 -46.29 49.84
N ARG A 330 25.73 -45.52 48.84
CA ARG A 330 25.45 -44.08 48.72
C ARG A 330 25.13 -43.69 47.28
N VAL A 331 24.34 -42.64 47.13
CA VAL A 331 24.13 -41.93 45.86
C VAL A 331 24.70 -40.52 46.01
N ARG A 332 25.34 -40.01 44.96
CA ARG A 332 25.89 -38.67 44.85
C ARG A 332 25.33 -37.99 43.61
N VAL A 333 25.09 -36.70 43.74
CA VAL A 333 24.58 -35.85 42.66
C VAL A 333 25.56 -34.70 42.53
N MET A 334 26.06 -34.47 41.32
CA MET A 334 26.85 -33.30 40.96
C MET A 334 26.07 -32.43 40.00
N ARG A 335 26.18 -31.11 40.16
CA ARG A 335 25.60 -30.10 39.27
C ARG A 335 26.72 -29.20 38.73
N SER A 336 26.70 -28.90 37.44
CA SER A 336 27.64 -27.95 36.85
C SER A 336 27.42 -26.51 37.36
N LEU A 337 28.38 -25.63 37.04
CA LEU A 337 28.12 -24.20 37.07
C LEU A 337 27.13 -23.81 35.94
N PRO A 338 26.43 -22.68 36.06
CA PRO A 338 25.47 -22.23 35.04
C PRO A 338 26.14 -22.13 33.67
N ASP A 339 25.54 -22.76 32.66
CA ASP A 339 25.97 -22.76 31.25
C ASP A 339 27.38 -23.34 31.00
N GLU A 340 27.91 -24.12 31.94
CA GLU A 340 29.18 -24.83 31.84
C GLU A 340 28.98 -26.36 31.88
N PRO A 341 29.83 -27.15 31.21
CA PRO A 341 29.77 -28.62 31.29
C PRO A 341 30.36 -29.15 32.60
N LEU A 342 29.93 -30.33 33.05
CA LEU A 342 30.51 -31.00 34.21
C LEU A 342 31.94 -31.51 33.93
N PRO A 343 32.88 -31.41 34.89
CA PRO A 343 34.21 -31.98 34.74
C PRO A 343 34.16 -33.53 34.64
N SER A 344 35.18 -34.12 34.03
CA SER A 344 35.28 -35.57 33.81
C SER A 344 35.57 -36.38 35.07
N ARG A 345 36.09 -35.74 36.14
CA ARG A 345 36.31 -36.36 37.46
C ARG A 345 35.33 -35.79 38.48
N PRO A 346 34.94 -36.57 39.51
CA PRO A 346 34.12 -36.05 40.60
C PRO A 346 34.82 -34.89 41.31
N ASP A 347 34.12 -33.76 41.42
CA ASP A 347 34.56 -32.57 42.14
C ASP A 347 33.65 -32.35 43.34
N PRO A 348 34.15 -32.49 44.59
CA PRO A 348 33.37 -32.29 45.79
C PRO A 348 32.72 -30.90 45.89
N SER A 349 33.27 -29.85 45.27
CA SER A 349 32.68 -28.50 45.33
C SER A 349 31.41 -28.36 44.50
N LEU A 350 31.16 -29.29 43.58
CA LEU A 350 29.99 -29.31 42.70
C LEU A 350 28.93 -30.32 43.16
N GLN A 351 29.11 -30.95 44.32
CA GLN A 351 28.16 -31.90 44.88
C GLN A 351 26.95 -31.19 45.50
N VAL A 352 25.76 -31.66 45.14
CA VAL A 352 24.49 -31.17 45.68
C VAL A 352 24.08 -32.06 46.85
N SER A 353 23.70 -31.44 47.98
CA SER A 353 23.20 -32.15 49.15
C SER A 353 21.71 -32.45 49.02
N PHE A 354 21.29 -33.69 49.30
CA PHE A 354 19.89 -34.12 49.20
C PHE A 354 19.57 -35.27 50.16
N SER A 355 18.30 -35.66 50.25
CA SER A 355 17.82 -36.83 50.99
C SER A 355 16.82 -37.64 50.16
N GLY A 356 16.90 -38.97 50.20
CA GLY A 356 16.00 -39.86 49.44
C GLY A 356 16.50 -40.19 48.04
N ASP A 357 15.59 -40.66 47.18
CA ASP A 357 15.86 -41.05 45.78
C ASP A 357 15.18 -40.12 44.75
N ALA A 358 14.62 -39.02 45.25
CA ALA A 358 14.16 -37.88 44.47
C ALA A 358 14.29 -36.62 45.32
N PHE A 359 14.69 -35.51 44.72
CA PHE A 359 14.75 -34.22 45.39
C PHE A 359 14.63 -33.06 44.40
N ARG A 360 14.32 -31.87 44.91
CA ARG A 360 14.29 -30.63 44.13
C ARG A 360 15.54 -29.81 44.43
N ASP A 361 16.33 -29.56 43.40
CA ASP A 361 17.40 -28.57 43.46
C ASP A 361 16.79 -27.18 43.27
N ALA A 362 16.85 -26.34 44.31
CA ALA A 362 16.33 -24.98 44.30
C ALA A 362 17.43 -23.93 44.04
N ASP A 363 18.70 -24.34 44.02
CA ASP A 363 19.87 -23.47 43.88
C ASP A 363 20.30 -23.38 42.41
N VAL A 364 19.34 -23.01 41.56
CA VAL A 364 19.51 -22.90 40.10
C VAL A 364 19.02 -21.55 39.59
N GLU A 365 19.71 -21.02 38.59
CA GLU A 365 19.40 -19.74 37.97
C GLU A 365 18.39 -19.92 36.82
N PRO A 366 17.25 -19.19 36.84
CA PRO A 366 16.29 -19.24 35.75
C PRO A 366 16.92 -18.81 34.43
N GLY A 367 16.79 -19.63 33.39
CA GLY A 367 17.34 -19.40 32.06
C GLY A 367 18.70 -20.05 31.80
N SER A 368 19.39 -20.53 32.84
CA SER A 368 20.69 -21.20 32.70
C SER A 368 20.52 -22.69 32.45
N THR A 369 21.51 -23.26 31.78
CA THR A 369 21.59 -24.70 31.51
C THR A 369 22.55 -25.37 32.47
N TYR A 370 22.11 -26.49 33.05
CA TYR A 370 22.90 -27.27 33.99
C TYR A 370 23.05 -28.71 33.50
N GLU A 371 24.22 -29.29 33.76
CA GLU A 371 24.43 -30.73 33.68
C GLU A 371 24.38 -31.33 35.08
N TYR A 372 23.58 -32.38 35.24
CA TYR A 372 23.53 -33.18 36.46
C TYR A 372 24.12 -34.55 36.21
N ARG A 373 25.07 -34.97 37.06
CA ARG A 373 25.60 -36.34 37.06
C ARG A 373 25.22 -37.03 38.36
N VAL A 374 24.49 -38.12 38.25
CA VAL A 374 24.10 -38.94 39.40
C VAL A 374 24.88 -40.25 39.37
N TYR A 375 25.65 -40.51 40.42
CA TYR A 375 26.49 -41.69 40.55
C TYR A 375 26.34 -42.32 41.94
N THR A 376 26.82 -43.53 42.08
CA THR A 376 26.72 -44.34 43.31
C THR A 376 28.10 -44.57 43.89
N GLU A 377 28.18 -44.74 45.22
CA GLU A 377 29.40 -45.12 45.91
C GLU A 377 29.19 -46.38 46.76
N SER A 378 30.21 -47.22 46.83
CA SER A 378 30.30 -48.40 47.70
C SER A 378 31.67 -48.41 48.38
N GLN A 379 31.77 -48.99 49.58
CA GLN A 379 33.04 -49.10 50.29
C GLN A 379 34.06 -49.94 49.52
N ALA A 380 35.30 -49.46 49.43
CA ALA A 380 36.39 -50.18 48.77
C ALA A 380 36.78 -51.43 49.57
N MET A 381 37.02 -52.53 48.86
CA MET A 381 37.43 -53.81 49.44
C MET A 381 38.87 -53.71 49.96
N GLY A 382 39.19 -54.35 51.10
CA GLY A 382 40.57 -54.41 51.65
C GLY A 382 40.89 -53.48 52.84
N GLY A 383 39.89 -52.97 53.57
CA GLY A 383 40.11 -52.34 54.88
C GLY A 383 40.70 -50.91 54.88
N SER A 384 40.84 -50.27 53.72
CA SER A 384 41.45 -48.94 53.59
C SER A 384 40.51 -47.75 53.87
N GLY A 385 39.22 -47.98 54.19
CA GLY A 385 38.25 -46.92 54.45
C GLY A 385 37.92 -46.00 53.26
N MET A 386 38.39 -46.35 52.06
CA MET A 386 38.19 -45.59 50.83
C MET A 386 36.85 -45.96 50.16
N TRP A 387 36.28 -45.08 49.34
CA TRP A 387 35.02 -45.32 48.61
C TRP A 387 35.29 -45.51 47.11
N GLU A 388 34.53 -46.36 46.45
CA GLU A 388 34.55 -46.55 44.99
C GLU A 388 33.27 -45.99 44.38
N SER A 389 33.41 -45.18 43.32
CA SER A 389 32.29 -44.53 42.64
C SER A 389 32.02 -45.17 41.28
N SER A 390 30.75 -45.26 40.88
CA SER A 390 30.38 -45.56 39.48
C SER A 390 30.69 -44.38 38.54
N THR A 391 30.66 -44.62 37.23
CA THR A 391 30.86 -43.62 36.16
C THR A 391 29.82 -42.49 36.21
N GLY A 392 28.58 -42.83 36.55
CA GLY A 392 27.49 -41.88 36.74
C GLY A 392 26.70 -41.57 35.47
N VAL A 393 25.39 -41.42 35.62
CA VAL A 393 24.49 -41.04 34.53
C VAL A 393 24.40 -39.52 34.47
N THR A 394 24.75 -38.93 33.32
CA THR A 394 24.72 -37.47 33.12
C THR A 394 23.52 -37.07 32.25
N ARG A 395 22.77 -36.03 32.67
CA ARG A 395 21.67 -35.44 31.92
C ARG A 395 21.75 -33.91 31.99
N GLN A 396 21.36 -33.25 30.91
CA GLN A 396 21.35 -31.78 30.81
C GLN A 396 19.91 -31.27 30.90
N VAL A 397 19.73 -30.11 31.53
CA VAL A 397 18.42 -29.45 31.66
C VAL A 397 18.58 -27.94 31.67
N THR A 398 17.71 -27.23 30.95
CA THR A 398 17.64 -25.76 30.97
C THR A 398 16.49 -25.31 31.86
N VAL A 399 16.79 -24.47 32.84
CA VAL A 399 15.77 -23.96 33.77
C VAL A 399 14.90 -22.94 33.03
N PRO A 400 13.56 -23.07 33.02
CA PRO A 400 12.71 -22.12 32.33
C PRO A 400 12.81 -20.73 32.98
N GLY A 401 13.11 -19.72 32.16
CA GLY A 401 13.19 -18.31 32.57
C GLY A 401 12.06 -17.47 31.98
N ARG A 402 11.47 -16.60 32.80
CA ARG A 402 10.49 -15.62 32.32
C ARG A 402 11.17 -14.29 31.97
N PRO A 403 11.05 -13.78 30.73
CA PRO A 403 11.57 -12.45 30.38
C PRO A 403 10.82 -11.36 31.15
N SER A 404 11.52 -10.26 31.46
CA SER A 404 10.91 -9.09 32.10
C SER A 404 10.28 -8.18 31.04
N ALA A 405 8.97 -7.94 31.14
CA ALA A 405 8.29 -6.99 30.27
C ALA A 405 8.78 -5.56 30.57
N VAL A 406 8.82 -4.74 29.52
CA VAL A 406 9.06 -3.30 29.64
C VAL A 406 7.69 -2.62 29.72
N ASP A 407 7.32 -2.14 30.91
CA ASP A 407 6.01 -1.53 31.14
C ASP A 407 6.04 0.02 31.08
N ASP A 408 7.22 0.61 31.25
CA ASP A 408 7.44 2.05 31.39
C ASP A 408 7.99 2.73 30.12
N LEU A 409 7.71 2.16 28.94
CA LEU A 409 8.16 2.71 27.67
C LEU A 409 7.70 4.17 27.51
N GLN A 410 8.66 5.07 27.27
CA GLN A 410 8.44 6.45 26.89
C GLN A 410 9.01 6.66 25.49
N ALA A 411 8.25 7.32 24.63
CA ALA A 411 8.68 7.67 23.29
C ALA A 411 8.22 9.10 22.95
N HIS A 412 9.10 9.89 22.35
CA HIS A 412 8.80 11.24 21.89
C HIS A 412 9.43 11.48 20.52
N VAL A 413 8.79 12.34 19.73
CA VAL A 413 9.28 12.72 18.41
C VAL A 413 10.27 13.87 18.56
N ASP A 414 11.46 13.69 17.99
CA ASP A 414 12.48 14.71 17.85
C ASP A 414 12.65 15.07 16.38
N VAL A 415 12.92 16.35 16.08
CA VAL A 415 13.22 16.81 14.73
C VAL A 415 14.68 17.28 14.68
N ARG A 416 15.49 16.65 13.82
CA ARG A 416 16.91 16.98 13.60
C ARG A 416 17.15 17.27 12.12
N SER A 417 17.63 18.47 11.79
CA SER A 417 17.95 18.87 10.41
C SER A 417 16.81 18.59 9.40
N ARG A 418 15.56 18.89 9.77
CA ARG A 418 14.33 18.61 8.99
C ARG A 418 14.02 17.14 8.73
N ARG A 419 14.63 16.22 9.48
CA ARG A 419 14.19 14.81 9.55
C ARG A 419 13.51 14.59 10.88
N ALA A 420 12.44 13.82 10.87
CA ALA A 420 11.78 13.38 12.09
C ALA A 420 12.35 12.03 12.54
N GLY A 421 12.49 11.88 13.85
CA GLY A 421 12.91 10.64 14.47
C GLY A 421 12.26 10.49 15.83
N VAL A 422 12.33 9.28 16.37
CA VAL A 422 11.77 8.96 17.68
C VAL A 422 12.89 8.66 18.64
N SER A 423 12.86 9.32 19.78
CA SER A 423 13.67 8.97 20.94
C SER A 423 12.83 8.11 21.87
N ALA A 424 13.33 6.92 22.19
CA ALA A 424 12.65 5.96 23.06
C ALA A 424 13.48 5.68 24.30
N SER A 425 12.85 5.60 25.47
CA SER A 425 13.50 5.26 26.73
C SER A 425 12.65 4.35 27.61
N TRP A 426 13.30 3.44 28.31
CA TRP A 426 12.66 2.48 29.21
C TRP A 426 13.61 2.07 30.34
N THR A 427 13.06 1.44 31.38
CA THR A 427 13.89 0.85 32.44
C THR A 427 14.53 -0.45 31.95
N ALA A 428 15.82 -0.65 32.19
CA ALA A 428 16.52 -1.85 31.74
C ALA A 428 15.84 -3.11 32.32
N PRO A 429 15.41 -4.07 31.46
CA PRO A 429 14.70 -5.26 31.94
C PRO A 429 15.63 -6.10 32.83
N ARG A 430 15.11 -6.59 33.96
CA ARG A 430 15.90 -7.42 34.89
C ARG A 430 16.38 -8.72 34.26
N ARG A 431 15.59 -9.30 33.35
CA ARG A 431 15.88 -10.56 32.65
C ARG A 431 15.53 -10.43 31.17
N GLY A 432 16.55 -10.58 30.32
CA GLY A 432 16.43 -10.61 28.87
C GLY A 432 17.05 -9.41 28.15
N ARG A 433 17.15 -9.53 26.83
CA ARG A 433 17.66 -8.47 25.94
C ARG A 433 16.49 -7.79 25.24
N PRO A 434 16.36 -6.46 25.31
CA PRO A 434 15.31 -5.74 24.60
C PRO A 434 15.65 -5.60 23.11
N ARG A 435 14.63 -5.75 22.27
CA ARG A 435 14.63 -5.49 20.83
C ARG A 435 13.51 -4.50 20.55
N VAL A 436 13.81 -3.43 19.82
CA VAL A 436 12.83 -2.38 19.52
C VAL A 436 12.29 -2.57 18.11
N TYR A 437 10.98 -2.42 17.96
CA TYR A 437 10.27 -2.49 16.71
C TYR A 437 9.53 -1.17 16.47
N LEU A 438 9.51 -0.74 15.20
CA LEU A 438 8.81 0.44 14.75
C LEU A 438 7.82 0.05 13.65
N ARG A 439 6.57 0.49 13.81
CA ARG A 439 5.50 0.28 12.83
C ARG A 439 4.78 1.58 12.52
N ALA A 440 4.47 1.79 11.24
CA ALA A 440 3.51 2.80 10.80
C ALA A 440 2.08 2.44 11.24
N GLY A 441 1.36 3.40 11.81
CA GLY A 441 0.01 3.25 12.34
C GLY A 441 -0.05 2.94 13.83
N GLU A 442 -1.27 2.70 14.30
CA GLU A 442 -1.57 2.21 15.65
C GLU A 442 -1.28 0.71 15.77
N PRO A 443 -1.04 0.21 16.99
CA PRO A 443 -0.89 -1.22 17.18
C PRO A 443 -2.21 -1.93 16.82
N PRO A 444 -2.17 -3.00 16.03
CA PRO A 444 -3.38 -3.73 15.72
C PRO A 444 -3.86 -4.52 16.94
N ASP A 445 -5.17 -4.79 16.98
CA ASP A 445 -5.85 -5.43 18.11
C ASP A 445 -5.38 -6.87 18.38
N ASP A 446 -4.71 -7.50 17.42
CA ASP A 446 -4.21 -8.88 17.47
C ASP A 446 -2.81 -9.02 18.12
N VAL A 447 -2.18 -7.91 18.52
CA VAL A 447 -0.90 -7.97 19.23
C VAL A 447 -1.10 -8.39 20.68
N VAL A 448 -0.50 -9.51 21.06
CA VAL A 448 -0.58 -10.06 22.42
C VAL A 448 0.54 -9.47 23.30
N ALA A 449 0.29 -8.28 23.87
CA ALA A 449 1.20 -7.63 24.81
C ALA A 449 1.09 -8.21 26.24
N GLY A 450 2.22 -8.25 26.97
CA GLY A 450 2.32 -8.71 28.37
C GLY A 450 2.32 -10.24 28.56
N ALA A 451 1.93 -11.01 27.55
CA ALA A 451 2.01 -12.48 27.59
C ALA A 451 3.41 -12.98 27.22
N VAL A 452 3.82 -14.09 27.86
CA VAL A 452 5.07 -14.77 27.51
C VAL A 452 4.78 -15.69 26.34
N LEU A 453 5.51 -15.50 25.25
CA LEU A 453 5.35 -16.22 23.99
C LEU A 453 6.50 -17.20 23.79
N SER A 454 6.20 -18.37 23.22
CA SER A 454 7.20 -19.26 22.65
C SER A 454 7.80 -18.65 21.37
N ALA A 455 8.92 -19.21 20.89
CA ALA A 455 9.54 -18.77 19.63
C ALA A 455 8.55 -18.84 18.45
N GLU A 456 7.74 -19.90 18.35
CA GLU A 456 6.74 -20.07 17.29
C GLU A 456 5.60 -19.04 17.42
N GLN A 457 5.10 -18.82 18.64
CA GLN A 457 4.06 -17.82 18.90
C GLN A 457 4.56 -16.40 18.60
N PHE A 458 5.81 -16.11 18.94
CA PHE A 458 6.43 -14.82 18.64
C PHE A 458 6.65 -14.61 17.15
N ALA A 459 7.06 -15.64 16.40
CA ALA A 459 7.21 -15.54 14.95
C ALA A 459 5.90 -15.11 14.25
N MET A 460 4.74 -15.53 14.78
CA MET A 460 3.43 -15.07 14.29
C MET A 460 3.15 -13.61 14.62
N GLN A 461 3.68 -13.09 15.73
CA GLN A 461 3.46 -11.73 16.21
C GLN A 461 4.48 -10.72 15.65
N GLU A 462 5.69 -11.16 15.31
CA GLU A 462 6.79 -10.30 14.86
C GLU A 462 6.42 -9.52 13.59
N THR A 463 5.67 -10.13 12.67
CA THR A 463 5.16 -9.47 11.45
C THR A 463 4.20 -8.31 11.75
N LEU A 464 3.49 -8.35 12.88
CA LEU A 464 2.58 -7.30 13.33
C LEU A 464 3.32 -6.14 14.01
N LEU A 465 4.55 -6.34 14.47
CA LEU A 465 5.32 -5.31 15.17
C LEU A 465 6.06 -4.36 14.23
N GLY A 466 6.14 -4.69 12.94
CA GLY A 466 6.81 -3.86 11.93
C GLY A 466 8.31 -4.13 11.82
N LEU A 467 9.08 -3.08 11.54
CA LEU A 467 10.52 -3.20 11.30
C LEU A 467 11.29 -3.23 12.62
N GLN A 468 12.18 -4.21 12.77
CA GLN A 468 13.12 -4.22 13.89
C GLN A 468 14.19 -3.13 13.70
N VAL A 469 14.28 -2.23 14.67
CA VAL A 469 15.31 -1.18 14.73
C VAL A 469 16.61 -1.79 15.26
N ARG A 470 17.72 -1.53 14.56
CA ARG A 470 19.06 -2.07 14.90
C ARG A 470 20.01 -1.01 15.47
N GLU A 471 19.50 0.16 15.80
CA GLU A 471 20.27 1.24 16.45
C GLU A 471 20.75 0.80 17.85
N PRO A 472 21.91 1.29 18.31
CA PRO A 472 22.47 0.88 19.59
C PRO A 472 21.63 1.40 20.76
N VAL A 473 21.36 0.52 21.73
CA VAL A 473 20.74 0.90 23.00
C VAL A 473 21.82 1.39 23.96
N ILE A 474 21.71 2.65 24.39
CA ILE A 474 22.61 3.27 25.34
C ILE A 474 22.04 3.06 26.74
N THR A 475 22.86 2.60 27.69
CA THR A 475 22.45 2.44 29.09
C THR A 475 23.08 3.52 29.96
N ARG A 476 22.26 4.28 30.69
CA ARG A 476 22.70 5.31 31.66
C ARG A 476 21.84 5.21 32.92
N GLU A 477 22.48 5.08 34.08
CA GLU A 477 21.81 5.07 35.40
C GLU A 477 20.62 4.09 35.50
N GLY A 478 20.72 2.91 34.88
CA GLY A 478 19.67 1.88 34.91
C GLY A 478 18.52 2.10 33.91
N ARG A 479 18.52 3.21 33.17
CA ARG A 479 17.63 3.42 32.01
C ARG A 479 18.35 3.08 30.72
N GLN A 480 17.59 2.54 29.78
CA GLN A 480 18.01 2.27 28.42
C GLN A 480 17.32 3.25 27.47
N THR A 481 18.10 3.82 26.57
CA THR A 481 17.65 4.83 25.62
C THR A 481 18.12 4.47 24.22
N MET A 482 17.28 4.80 23.25
CA MET A 482 17.64 4.81 21.85
C MET A 482 17.36 6.22 21.33
N ASP A 483 18.44 6.94 21.02
CA ASP A 483 18.43 8.40 20.86
C ASP A 483 17.85 8.87 19.53
N TRP A 484 17.71 7.99 18.54
CA TRP A 484 17.19 8.36 17.22
C TRP A 484 16.73 7.13 16.42
N ILE A 485 15.44 6.96 16.28
CA ILE A 485 14.83 6.05 15.29
C ILE A 485 14.30 6.91 14.15
N ALA A 486 14.90 6.84 12.97
CA ALA A 486 14.39 7.61 11.83
C ALA A 486 12.94 7.20 11.50
N LEU A 487 12.06 8.19 11.36
CA LEU A 487 10.74 7.98 10.78
C LEU A 487 10.88 8.04 9.26
N ASP A 488 10.37 7.04 8.57
CA ASP A 488 10.29 7.08 7.10
C ASP A 488 9.04 7.87 6.71
N ASP A 489 9.24 9.16 6.47
CA ASP A 489 8.23 10.13 6.05
C ASP A 489 7.90 10.04 4.55
N GLN A 490 8.45 9.05 3.83
CA GLN A 490 8.26 8.82 2.40
C GLN A 490 7.29 7.68 2.08
N ASP A 491 6.24 7.48 2.88
CA ASP A 491 5.11 6.70 2.37
C ASP A 491 4.60 7.39 1.09
N ALA A 492 4.32 6.63 0.02
CA ALA A 492 4.01 7.17 -1.31
C ALA A 492 2.83 8.18 -1.31
N GLU A 493 2.08 8.23 -0.21
CA GLU A 493 0.95 9.12 -0.01
C GLU A 493 1.19 10.15 1.11
N GLY A 494 2.22 10.11 1.94
CA GLY A 494 2.40 11.09 3.02
C GLY A 494 1.32 11.02 4.12
N ARG A 495 0.64 9.88 4.31
CA ARG A 495 -0.59 9.79 5.15
C ARG A 495 -0.29 9.37 6.59
N THR A 496 0.85 8.74 6.81
CA THR A 496 1.20 8.18 8.11
C THR A 496 1.57 9.29 9.10
N SER A 497 0.67 9.57 10.04
CA SER A 497 0.96 10.45 11.19
C SER A 497 1.36 9.70 12.45
N ARG A 498 1.06 8.41 12.52
CA ARG A 498 1.13 7.63 13.75
C ARG A 498 2.17 6.55 13.60
N TRP A 499 2.98 6.36 14.64
CA TRP A 499 4.01 5.36 14.67
C TRP A 499 3.99 4.66 16.01
N THR A 500 3.95 3.33 15.99
CA THR A 500 3.98 2.51 17.18
C THR A 500 5.39 2.03 17.43
N VAL A 501 5.93 2.38 18.60
CA VAL A 501 7.18 1.84 19.14
C VAL A 501 6.83 0.73 20.12
N SER A 502 7.42 -0.44 19.90
CA SER A 502 7.23 -1.63 20.73
C SER A 502 8.59 -2.14 21.20
N VAL A 503 8.72 -2.46 22.48
CA VAL A 503 9.93 -3.11 23.03
C VAL A 503 9.59 -4.56 23.37
N VAL A 504 10.35 -5.49 22.80
CA VAL A 504 10.23 -6.92 23.03
C VAL A 504 11.44 -7.39 23.83
N THR A 505 11.20 -8.08 24.94
CA THR A 505 12.29 -8.67 25.75
C THR A 505 12.40 -10.16 25.45
N GLU A 506 13.59 -10.61 25.06
CA GLU A 506 13.90 -12.02 24.80
C GLU A 506 14.79 -12.59 25.91
N PHE A 507 14.40 -13.74 26.49
CA PHE A 507 15.16 -14.45 27.52
C PHE A 507 14.88 -15.95 27.47
N ALA A 508 15.92 -16.78 27.48
CA ALA A 508 15.82 -18.25 27.54
C ALA A 508 14.83 -18.86 26.51
N GLY A 509 14.88 -18.39 25.26
CA GLY A 509 14.02 -18.88 24.16
C GLY A 509 12.54 -18.45 24.25
N ARG A 510 12.19 -17.57 25.19
CA ARG A 510 10.87 -16.98 25.35
C ARG A 510 10.93 -15.48 25.15
N THR A 511 9.84 -14.90 24.67
CA THR A 511 9.73 -13.46 24.45
C THR A 511 8.51 -12.90 25.17
N VAL A 512 8.56 -11.61 25.50
CA VAL A 512 7.39 -10.86 25.95
C VAL A 512 7.37 -9.53 25.22
N ILE A 513 6.23 -9.20 24.63
CA ILE A 513 5.99 -7.89 24.03
C ILE A 513 5.58 -6.96 25.17
N GLY A 514 6.39 -5.94 25.46
CA GLY A 514 6.11 -4.96 26.51
C GLY A 514 5.02 -3.95 26.13
N ALA A 515 4.94 -2.87 26.91
CA ALA A 515 4.09 -1.72 26.62
C ALA A 515 4.45 -1.12 25.25
N GLN A 516 3.41 -0.68 24.55
CA GLN A 516 3.53 -0.07 23.22
C GLN A 516 3.22 1.42 23.34
N ARG A 517 3.96 2.24 22.59
CA ARG A 517 3.76 3.68 22.56
C ARG A 517 3.52 4.17 21.15
N VAL A 518 2.36 4.79 20.95
CA VAL A 518 2.06 5.52 19.74
C VAL A 518 2.63 6.93 19.88
N VAL A 519 3.50 7.31 18.96
CA VAL A 519 3.92 8.69 18.75
C VAL A 519 3.25 9.24 17.51
N VAL A 520 2.96 10.54 17.54
CA VAL A 520 2.30 11.23 16.44
C VAL A 520 3.23 12.30 15.92
N HIS A 521 3.48 12.29 14.62
CA HIS A 521 4.27 13.29 13.93
C HIS A 521 3.47 13.87 12.77
N VAL A 522 3.54 15.19 12.63
CA VAL A 522 3.07 15.92 11.46
C VAL A 522 4.26 16.68 10.90
N GLY A 523 4.56 16.46 9.63
CA GLY A 523 5.68 17.10 8.94
C GLY A 523 5.49 18.60 8.75
N ASP A 524 6.50 19.26 8.19
CA ASP A 524 6.48 20.69 7.93
C ASP A 524 5.81 21.02 6.58
N VAL A 525 5.15 22.18 6.54
CA VAL A 525 4.70 22.78 5.28
C VAL A 525 5.89 23.45 4.62
N THR A 526 6.13 23.19 3.33
CA THR A 526 7.19 23.84 2.55
C THR A 526 6.67 24.27 1.19
N GLU A 527 7.51 24.97 0.40
CA GLU A 527 7.18 25.43 -0.96
C GLU A 527 5.92 26.27 -1.05
N ALA A 528 5.66 27.06 -0.01
CA ALA A 528 4.48 27.89 0.05
C ALA A 528 4.61 29.09 -0.91
N ALA A 529 3.72 29.17 -1.88
CA ALA A 529 3.69 30.24 -2.87
C ALA A 529 2.25 30.58 -3.25
N VAL A 530 1.96 31.88 -3.40
CA VAL A 530 0.66 32.37 -3.82
C VAL A 530 0.72 32.75 -5.29
N GLU A 531 -0.18 32.19 -6.08
CA GLU A 531 -0.33 32.51 -7.50
C GLU A 531 -1.63 33.25 -7.77
N GLU A 532 -1.57 34.28 -8.60
CA GLU A 532 -2.75 35.04 -9.03
C GLU A 532 -3.41 34.35 -10.23
N ARG A 533 -4.68 33.94 -10.07
CA ARG A 533 -5.52 33.34 -11.13
C ARG A 533 -6.63 34.29 -11.58
N THR A 534 -6.35 35.60 -11.54
CA THR A 534 -7.23 36.73 -11.90
C THR A 534 -8.45 36.90 -11.00
N ASP A 535 -9.34 35.91 -10.91
CA ASP A 535 -10.55 35.98 -10.08
C ASP A 535 -10.35 35.44 -8.67
N TRP A 536 -9.31 34.62 -8.46
CA TRP A 536 -8.98 33.95 -7.21
C TRP A 536 -7.46 33.72 -7.12
N GLN A 537 -6.96 33.30 -5.97
CA GLN A 537 -5.55 32.98 -5.74
C GLN A 537 -5.38 31.50 -5.43
N LEU A 538 -4.32 30.89 -5.99
CA LEU A 538 -3.91 29.55 -5.62
C LEU A 538 -2.75 29.63 -4.63
N LEU A 539 -2.96 29.20 -3.39
CA LEU A 539 -1.89 28.96 -2.45
C LEU A 539 -1.39 27.53 -2.62
N ARG A 540 -0.24 27.40 -3.30
CA ARG A 540 0.47 26.13 -3.45
C ARG A 540 1.35 25.91 -2.22
N VAL A 541 1.33 24.69 -1.68
CA VAL A 541 2.14 24.25 -0.54
C VAL A 541 2.39 22.74 -0.63
N THR A 542 3.45 22.24 -0.01
CA THR A 542 3.60 20.80 0.26
C THR A 542 2.53 20.35 1.26
N TRP A 543 1.86 19.23 0.98
CA TRP A 543 1.02 18.57 1.98
C TRP A 543 1.93 17.88 3.01
N PRO A 544 1.96 18.32 4.28
CA PRO A 544 2.86 17.77 5.27
C PRO A 544 2.48 16.33 5.62
N ALA A 545 3.50 15.48 5.78
CA ALA A 545 3.32 14.08 6.13
C ALA A 545 2.48 13.93 7.40
N GLY A 546 1.48 13.05 7.38
CA GLY A 546 0.61 12.76 8.51
C GLY A 546 -0.50 13.79 8.80
N ALA A 547 -0.53 14.95 8.13
CA ALA A 547 -1.62 15.91 8.34
C ALA A 547 -2.95 15.38 7.78
N THR A 548 -4.01 15.57 8.55
CA THR A 548 -5.39 15.29 8.11
C THR A 548 -6.06 16.53 7.52
N PHE A 549 -5.60 17.73 7.90
CA PHE A 549 -5.94 18.98 7.24
C PHE A 549 -4.82 20.02 7.34
N LEU A 550 -4.93 21.06 6.51
CA LEU A 550 -4.15 22.29 6.61
C LEU A 550 -5.00 23.39 7.25
N GLY A 551 -4.50 23.99 8.33
CA GLY A 551 -5.04 25.21 8.92
C GLY A 551 -4.44 26.43 8.21
N ILE A 552 -5.29 27.41 7.88
CA ILE A 552 -4.90 28.62 7.17
C ILE A 552 -5.36 29.85 7.97
N TRP A 553 -4.45 30.80 8.16
CA TRP A 553 -4.75 32.11 8.70
C TRP A 553 -4.44 33.17 7.65
N THR A 554 -5.33 34.14 7.53
CA THR A 554 -5.16 35.37 6.74
C THR A 554 -4.99 36.52 7.72
N LEU A 555 -3.81 37.11 7.75
CA LEU A 555 -3.42 38.08 8.77
C LEU A 555 -2.88 39.37 8.12
N PRO A 556 -3.00 40.54 8.78
CA PRO A 556 -2.23 41.71 8.38
C PRO A 556 -0.71 41.41 8.38
N PRO A 557 0.07 41.98 7.45
CA PRO A 557 1.51 41.70 7.37
C PRO A 557 2.24 41.95 8.70
N GLY A 558 3.08 41.00 9.11
CA GLY A 558 3.87 41.07 10.34
C GLY A 558 3.11 40.79 11.64
N THR A 559 1.80 40.54 11.61
CA THR A 559 1.07 40.19 12.84
C THR A 559 1.33 38.74 13.29
N PRO A 560 1.47 38.47 14.60
CA PRO A 560 1.66 37.11 15.11
C PRO A 560 0.39 36.28 14.92
N THR A 561 0.57 34.97 14.71
CA THR A 561 -0.54 34.03 14.58
C THR A 561 -1.18 33.77 15.93
N THR A 562 -2.42 34.22 16.13
CA THR A 562 -3.18 34.00 17.37
C THR A 562 -4.55 33.38 17.06
N GLY A 563 -5.00 32.45 17.91
CA GLY A 563 -6.31 31.80 17.75
C GLY A 563 -6.30 30.66 16.72
N GLY A 564 -7.47 30.05 16.51
CA GLY A 564 -7.65 28.96 15.55
C GLY A 564 -7.58 29.43 14.08
N PRO A 565 -7.37 28.51 13.12
CA PRO A 565 -7.29 28.86 11.71
C PRO A 565 -8.62 29.42 11.21
N HIS A 566 -8.55 30.41 10.32
CA HIS A 566 -9.72 30.99 9.65
C HIS A 566 -10.37 29.99 8.69
N ARG A 567 -9.58 29.11 8.09
CA ARG A 567 -10.05 28.03 7.21
C ARG A 567 -9.26 26.74 7.46
N ARG A 568 -9.95 25.60 7.38
CA ARG A 568 -9.35 24.27 7.35
C ARG A 568 -9.56 23.67 5.97
N VAL A 569 -8.52 23.07 5.39
CA VAL A 569 -8.56 22.45 4.06
C VAL A 569 -8.19 20.98 4.19
N THR A 570 -9.09 20.11 3.77
CA THR A 570 -8.85 18.66 3.71
C THR A 570 -7.97 18.30 2.52
N ARG A 571 -7.42 17.09 2.53
CA ARG A 571 -6.60 16.64 1.39
C ARG A 571 -7.39 16.55 0.09
N ASP A 572 -8.63 16.09 0.16
CA ASP A 572 -9.49 15.98 -1.03
C ASP A 572 -9.76 17.36 -1.65
N GLU A 573 -10.01 18.38 -0.82
CA GLU A 573 -10.13 19.77 -1.30
C GLU A 573 -8.84 20.28 -1.94
N PHE A 574 -7.69 20.00 -1.30
CA PHE A 574 -6.37 20.38 -1.82
C PHE A 574 -6.08 19.71 -3.18
N ASP A 575 -6.33 18.40 -3.27
CA ASP A 575 -6.05 17.60 -4.46
C ASP A 575 -6.95 17.97 -5.64
N THR A 576 -8.16 18.46 -5.36
CA THR A 576 -9.12 18.93 -6.37
C THR A 576 -8.59 20.16 -7.12
N ALA A 577 -8.08 21.16 -6.40
CA ALA A 577 -7.54 22.38 -6.99
C ALA A 577 -6.03 22.29 -7.33
N GLY A 578 -5.34 21.23 -6.88
CA GLY A 578 -3.89 21.12 -6.99
C GLY A 578 -3.16 22.13 -6.10
N GLY A 579 -3.75 22.44 -4.94
CA GLY A 579 -3.37 23.52 -4.04
C GLY A 579 -4.60 24.04 -3.29
N ILE A 580 -4.49 25.22 -2.68
CA ILE A 580 -5.58 25.83 -1.93
C ILE A 580 -6.13 27.04 -2.70
N ALA A 581 -7.37 26.93 -3.19
CA ALA A 581 -8.06 28.07 -3.79
C ALA A 581 -8.52 29.07 -2.72
N LEU A 582 -8.11 30.33 -2.83
CA LEU A 582 -8.40 31.43 -1.90
C LEU A 582 -9.03 32.63 -2.64
N GLN A 583 -9.78 33.43 -1.89
CA GLN A 583 -10.21 34.77 -2.29
C GLN A 583 -9.64 35.74 -1.27
N LEU A 584 -8.50 36.34 -1.60
CA LEU A 584 -7.79 37.27 -0.72
C LEU A 584 -8.31 38.69 -0.90
N GLU A 585 -8.35 39.45 0.20
CA GLU A 585 -8.55 40.89 0.12
C GLU A 585 -7.45 41.54 -0.75
N PRO A 586 -7.73 42.65 -1.45
CA PRO A 586 -6.81 43.21 -2.43
C PRO A 586 -5.59 43.92 -1.80
N HIS A 587 -5.52 43.98 -0.47
CA HIS A 587 -4.40 44.57 0.28
C HIS A 587 -3.39 43.49 0.69
N ALA A 588 -2.17 43.93 1.01
CA ALA A 588 -1.11 43.03 1.46
C ALA A 588 -1.52 42.27 2.74
N GLN A 589 -1.26 40.97 2.77
CA GLN A 589 -1.63 40.05 3.85
C GLN A 589 -0.59 38.95 4.01
N ASP A 590 -0.37 38.49 5.24
CA ASP A 590 0.36 37.25 5.50
C ASP A 590 -0.60 36.06 5.54
N LEU A 591 -0.25 35.03 4.79
CA LEU A 591 -0.87 33.72 4.81
C LEU A 591 -0.01 32.79 5.64
N VAL A 592 -0.59 32.27 6.72
CA VAL A 592 0.07 31.30 7.57
C VAL A 592 -0.59 29.96 7.37
N VAL A 593 0.21 28.91 7.13
CA VAL A 593 -0.27 27.55 6.88
C VAL A 593 0.38 26.58 7.85
N GLN A 594 -0.40 25.66 8.39
CA GLN A 594 0.10 24.63 9.30
C GLN A 594 -0.65 23.32 9.11
N GLY A 595 0.08 22.20 9.01
CA GLY A 595 -0.51 20.86 9.04
C GLY A 595 -0.94 20.45 10.44
N ALA A 596 -2.07 19.75 10.54
CA ALA A 596 -2.54 19.24 11.82
C ALA A 596 -3.22 17.86 11.69
N THR A 597 -3.15 17.07 12.76
CA THR A 597 -3.88 15.81 12.92
C THR A 597 -4.44 15.69 14.33
N ARG A 598 -5.54 14.95 14.49
CA ARG A 598 -6.16 14.68 15.80
C ARG A 598 -5.70 13.34 16.33
N TYR A 599 -5.30 13.32 17.60
CA TYR A 599 -5.03 12.11 18.35
C TYR A 599 -5.64 12.22 19.75
N GLY A 600 -6.61 11.35 20.04
CA GLY A 600 -7.47 11.47 21.23
C GLY A 600 -8.21 12.81 21.27
N SER A 601 -8.06 13.52 22.39
CA SER A 601 -8.58 14.87 22.60
C SER A 601 -7.61 15.99 22.18
N THR A 602 -6.42 15.64 21.69
CA THR A 602 -5.33 16.60 21.40
C THR A 602 -5.10 16.78 19.90
N TRP A 603 -4.64 17.99 19.55
CA TRP A 603 -4.17 18.33 18.22
C TRP A 603 -2.66 18.26 18.18
N VAL A 604 -2.12 17.53 17.21
CA VAL A 604 -0.69 17.48 16.91
C VAL A 604 -0.48 18.25 15.62
N THR A 605 0.42 19.23 15.64
CA THR A 605 0.65 20.15 14.54
C THR A 605 2.10 20.09 14.08
N GLY A 606 2.32 20.27 12.78
CA GLY A 606 3.66 20.40 12.21
C GLY A 606 4.20 21.83 12.27
N GLY A 607 5.30 22.07 11.58
CA GLY A 607 5.86 23.41 11.39
C GLY A 607 4.89 24.37 10.69
N VAL A 608 5.09 25.65 10.97
CA VAL A 608 4.30 26.75 10.43
C VAL A 608 5.07 27.40 9.28
N GLU A 609 4.40 27.60 8.15
CA GLU A 609 4.95 28.32 7.01
C GLU A 609 4.17 29.62 6.78
N ARG A 610 4.88 30.73 6.53
CA ARG A 610 4.28 32.05 6.30
C ARG A 610 4.67 32.59 4.93
N VAL A 611 3.68 33.01 4.16
CA VAL A 611 3.85 33.64 2.85
C VAL A 611 3.18 35.00 2.84
N THR A 612 3.88 36.03 2.37
CA THR A 612 3.28 37.36 2.22
C THR A 612 2.67 37.51 0.83
N TYR A 613 1.36 37.73 0.78
CA TYR A 613 0.67 38.21 -0.41
C TYR A 613 0.82 39.74 -0.50
N PRO A 614 1.39 40.29 -1.59
CA PRO A 614 1.63 41.73 -1.71
C PRO A 614 0.35 42.56 -1.91
N GLY A 615 -0.80 41.91 -2.12
CA GLY A 615 -2.02 42.58 -2.58
C GLY A 615 -2.04 42.73 -4.10
N ARG A 616 -3.16 43.21 -4.63
CA ARG A 616 -3.36 43.40 -6.07
C ARG A 616 -4.05 44.72 -6.38
N TRP A 617 -3.75 45.26 -7.55
CA TRP A 617 -4.39 46.45 -8.11
C TRP A 617 -5.25 46.02 -9.28
N VAL A 618 -6.56 45.84 -9.09
CA VAL A 618 -7.45 45.36 -10.17
C VAL A 618 -8.28 46.50 -10.76
N VAL A 619 -8.24 46.65 -12.08
CA VAL A 619 -9.16 47.48 -12.86
C VAL A 619 -10.05 46.59 -13.71
N ARG A 620 -11.36 46.71 -13.50
CA ARG A 620 -12.40 46.11 -14.36
C ARG A 620 -12.99 47.22 -15.22
N TYR A 621 -13.38 46.92 -16.45
CA TYR A 621 -14.01 47.92 -17.31
C TYR A 621 -15.17 47.33 -18.09
N GLN A 622 -16.09 48.18 -18.52
CA GLN A 622 -17.20 47.82 -19.41
C GLN A 622 -17.45 48.92 -20.44
N LEU A 623 -18.01 48.52 -21.58
CA LEU A 623 -18.43 49.42 -22.65
C LEU A 623 -19.95 49.41 -22.76
N VAL A 624 -20.60 50.41 -22.18
CA VAL A 624 -22.06 50.53 -22.16
C VAL A 624 -22.52 51.28 -23.42
N ALA A 625 -23.65 50.89 -24.01
CA ALA A 625 -24.21 51.62 -25.16
C ALA A 625 -24.48 53.09 -24.80
N GLY A 626 -23.91 54.02 -25.56
CA GLY A 626 -24.13 55.46 -25.42
C GLY A 626 -25.08 55.99 -26.51
N GLY A 627 -26.04 56.83 -26.13
CA GLY A 627 -26.79 57.68 -27.05
C GLY A 627 -27.76 57.00 -28.02
N ARG A 628 -28.48 57.81 -28.81
CA ARG A 628 -29.49 57.40 -29.80
C ARG A 628 -28.90 56.74 -31.07
N PHE A 629 -27.58 56.84 -31.30
CA PHE A 629 -26.93 56.37 -32.53
C PHE A 629 -26.17 55.05 -32.27
N GLY A 630 -26.45 54.02 -33.07
CA GLY A 630 -25.79 52.72 -32.94
C GLY A 630 -24.28 52.79 -33.20
N GLY A 631 -23.47 52.47 -32.19
CA GLY A 631 -22.00 52.32 -32.32
C GLY A 631 -21.18 53.15 -31.32
N SER A 632 -21.78 54.15 -30.67
CA SER A 632 -21.17 54.85 -29.54
C SER A 632 -21.20 53.99 -28.27
N ARG A 633 -20.13 54.04 -27.49
CA ARG A 633 -19.97 53.35 -26.20
C ARG A 633 -19.39 54.28 -25.15
N LEU A 634 -19.90 54.20 -23.93
CA LEU A 634 -19.32 54.85 -22.76
C LEU A 634 -18.38 53.87 -22.06
N LEU A 635 -17.11 54.24 -21.88
CA LEU A 635 -16.18 53.47 -21.06
C LEU A 635 -16.47 53.75 -19.59
N GLN A 636 -16.72 52.69 -18.83
CA GLN A 636 -16.79 52.75 -17.38
C GLN A 636 -15.75 51.81 -16.78
N VAL A 637 -15.14 52.23 -15.67
CA VAL A 637 -14.12 51.46 -14.95
C VAL A 637 -14.52 51.27 -13.49
N ALA A 638 -14.19 50.12 -12.92
CA ALA A 638 -14.35 49.81 -11.51
C ALA A 638 -13.02 49.29 -10.98
N VAL A 639 -12.77 49.52 -9.70
CA VAL A 639 -11.55 49.09 -9.02
C VAL A 639 -11.86 48.26 -7.79
N GLU A 640 -10.87 47.52 -7.27
CA GLU A 640 -11.05 46.73 -6.04
C GLU A 640 -10.53 47.43 -4.77
N ARG A 641 -9.72 48.49 -4.92
CA ARG A 641 -9.10 49.23 -3.81
C ARG A 641 -9.51 50.71 -3.81
N PRO A 642 -9.54 51.38 -2.65
CA PRO A 642 -9.86 52.81 -2.57
C PRO A 642 -8.64 53.72 -2.76
N ASP A 643 -7.42 53.21 -2.57
CA ASP A 643 -6.17 53.98 -2.49
C ASP A 643 -5.43 54.10 -3.84
N TRP A 644 -6.17 54.23 -4.95
CA TRP A 644 -5.56 54.35 -6.28
C TRP A 644 -4.84 55.69 -6.48
N PRO A 645 -3.57 55.68 -6.95
CA PRO A 645 -2.93 56.89 -7.43
C PRO A 645 -3.58 57.36 -8.74
N GLU A 646 -3.12 58.50 -9.26
CA GLU A 646 -3.49 58.90 -10.62
C GLU A 646 -3.06 57.80 -11.62
N ILE A 647 -4.00 57.33 -12.44
CA ILE A 647 -3.75 56.32 -13.47
C ILE A 647 -4.13 56.86 -14.85
N GLY A 648 -3.33 56.52 -15.86
CA GLY A 648 -3.64 56.74 -17.27
C GLY A 648 -4.44 55.57 -17.83
N LEU A 649 -5.49 55.88 -18.58
CA LEU A 649 -6.33 54.92 -19.29
C LEU A 649 -6.15 55.10 -20.79
N GLU A 650 -5.91 54.00 -21.50
CA GLU A 650 -5.85 53.96 -22.95
C GLU A 650 -6.73 52.81 -23.44
N LEU A 651 -7.83 53.12 -24.12
CA LEU A 651 -8.68 52.11 -24.75
C LEU A 651 -8.17 51.88 -26.17
N VAL A 652 -7.75 50.66 -26.47
CA VAL A 652 -7.23 50.29 -27.78
C VAL A 652 -8.17 49.32 -28.49
N ALA A 653 -8.18 49.38 -29.82
CA ALA A 653 -8.92 48.46 -30.67
C ALA A 653 -8.02 47.88 -31.76
N GLY A 654 -8.19 46.60 -32.05
CA GLY A 654 -7.45 45.92 -33.11
C GLY A 654 -8.30 44.88 -33.82
N THR A 655 -7.80 44.44 -34.98
CA THR A 655 -8.38 43.32 -35.73
C THR A 655 -7.95 41.95 -35.19
N GLN A 656 -6.88 41.92 -34.40
CA GLN A 656 -6.43 40.75 -33.63
C GLN A 656 -6.71 41.05 -32.16
N GLY A 657 -7.24 40.11 -31.39
CA GLY A 657 -7.39 40.28 -29.94
C GLY A 657 -6.02 40.23 -29.27
N PHE A 658 -5.29 41.35 -29.32
CA PHE A 658 -3.94 41.46 -28.77
C PHE A 658 -3.95 41.39 -27.23
N PRO A 659 -2.84 40.94 -26.62
CA PRO A 659 -2.66 41.03 -25.18
C PRO A 659 -2.72 42.48 -24.68
N LEU A 660 -3.15 42.67 -23.43
CA LEU A 660 -3.38 43.98 -22.80
C LEU A 660 -2.14 44.90 -22.73
N THR A 661 -0.95 44.37 -22.93
CA THR A 661 0.28 44.99 -22.43
C THR A 661 1.13 45.71 -23.50
N VAL A 662 1.01 45.40 -24.80
CA VAL A 662 1.90 45.96 -25.86
C VAL A 662 1.17 46.76 -26.95
N PRO A 663 1.61 47.99 -27.28
CA PRO A 663 1.20 48.67 -28.50
C PRO A 663 1.91 48.04 -29.71
N GLY A 664 1.21 47.82 -30.82
CA GLY A 664 1.87 47.35 -32.04
C GLY A 664 1.09 47.65 -33.32
N PRO A 665 1.66 47.30 -34.48
CA PRO A 665 1.05 47.60 -35.76
C PRO A 665 -0.35 46.96 -35.87
N GLY A 666 -1.34 47.76 -36.31
CA GLY A 666 -2.74 47.32 -36.41
C GLY A 666 -3.57 47.49 -35.12
N VAL A 667 -3.07 48.25 -34.14
CA VAL A 667 -3.81 48.65 -32.94
C VAL A 667 -4.05 50.16 -32.97
N ASP A 668 -5.32 50.55 -33.01
CA ASP A 668 -5.75 51.94 -32.98
C ASP A 668 -6.16 52.33 -31.55
N ALA A 669 -5.64 53.45 -31.05
CA ALA A 669 -6.12 54.02 -29.80
C ALA A 669 -7.48 54.70 -30.02
N LEU A 670 -8.51 54.21 -29.33
CA LEU A 670 -9.86 54.76 -29.36
C LEU A 670 -10.07 55.88 -28.34
N PHE A 671 -9.34 55.84 -27.22
CA PHE A 671 -9.46 56.81 -26.14
C PHE A 671 -8.18 56.87 -25.31
N HIS A 672 -7.82 58.07 -24.89
CA HIS A 672 -6.82 58.31 -23.85
C HIS A 672 -7.42 59.24 -22.78
N GLY A 673 -7.24 58.89 -21.51
CA GLY A 673 -7.70 59.69 -20.39
C GLY A 673 -6.87 59.45 -19.13
N ARG A 674 -7.16 60.22 -18.09
CA ARG A 674 -6.56 60.02 -16.76
C ARG A 674 -7.65 59.99 -15.70
N MET A 675 -7.48 59.13 -14.71
CA MET A 675 -8.34 59.08 -13.53
C MET A 675 -7.58 59.70 -12.35
N PRO A 676 -8.03 60.85 -11.81
CA PRO A 676 -7.40 61.47 -10.65
C PRO A 676 -7.49 60.59 -9.41
N THR A 677 -6.54 60.75 -8.48
CA THR A 677 -6.60 60.13 -7.15
C THR A 677 -7.93 60.44 -6.45
N GLY A 678 -8.55 59.41 -5.87
CA GLY A 678 -9.84 59.52 -5.16
C GLY A 678 -11.09 59.58 -6.05
N SER A 679 -10.95 59.56 -7.38
CA SER A 679 -12.10 59.53 -8.31
C SER A 679 -12.73 58.15 -8.49
N LEU A 680 -12.00 57.09 -8.09
CA LEU A 680 -12.41 55.70 -8.26
C LEU A 680 -12.97 55.16 -6.95
N VAL A 681 -14.15 54.55 -7.02
CA VAL A 681 -14.82 53.94 -5.86
C VAL A 681 -14.77 52.42 -6.01
N PRO A 682 -14.32 51.67 -4.97
CA PRO A 682 -14.27 50.21 -5.02
C PRO A 682 -15.61 49.58 -5.38
N GLY A 683 -15.60 48.66 -6.34
CA GLY A 683 -16.78 47.90 -6.77
C GLY A 683 -17.83 48.70 -7.57
N GLN A 684 -17.66 50.00 -7.78
CA GLN A 684 -18.59 50.83 -8.54
C GLN A 684 -18.01 51.20 -9.90
N TYR A 685 -18.78 50.99 -10.96
CA TYR A 685 -18.41 51.43 -12.30
C TYR A 685 -18.59 52.95 -12.43
N VAL A 686 -17.48 53.66 -12.60
CA VAL A 686 -17.43 55.11 -12.79
C VAL A 686 -17.16 55.41 -14.29
N PRO A 687 -17.88 56.36 -14.91
CA PRO A 687 -17.58 56.82 -16.26
C PRO A 687 -16.14 57.36 -16.37
N ALA A 688 -15.37 56.82 -17.29
CA ALA A 688 -13.98 57.19 -17.53
C ALA A 688 -13.78 57.99 -18.83
N SER A 689 -14.76 57.98 -19.73
CA SER A 689 -14.70 58.66 -21.02
C SER A 689 -16.01 59.39 -21.35
N ALA A 690 -15.98 60.26 -22.36
CA ALA A 690 -17.19 60.61 -23.12
C ALA A 690 -17.61 59.43 -24.01
N GLU A 691 -18.67 59.58 -24.84
CA GLU A 691 -19.03 58.55 -25.82
C GLU A 691 -17.90 58.34 -26.85
N ILE A 692 -17.42 57.10 -26.95
CA ILE A 692 -16.38 56.64 -27.87
C ILE A 692 -17.02 55.83 -29.00
N ARG A 693 -16.64 56.08 -30.24
CA ARG A 693 -17.05 55.24 -31.37
C ARG A 693 -16.21 53.98 -31.42
N VAL A 694 -16.82 52.82 -31.17
CA VAL A 694 -16.15 51.52 -31.26
C VAL A 694 -16.43 50.90 -32.63
N PRO A 695 -15.39 50.56 -33.43
CA PRO A 695 -15.60 49.90 -34.71
C PRO A 695 -16.33 48.57 -34.53
N LYS A 696 -17.30 48.29 -35.41
CA LYS A 696 -18.08 47.06 -35.35
C LYS A 696 -17.16 45.85 -35.56
N GLY A 697 -17.13 44.93 -34.60
CA GLY A 697 -16.32 43.70 -34.66
C GLY A 697 -14.85 43.88 -34.25
N ALA A 698 -14.42 45.06 -33.83
CA ALA A 698 -13.08 45.23 -33.28
C ALA A 698 -12.98 44.65 -31.87
N ALA A 699 -11.87 43.97 -31.57
CA ALA A 699 -11.53 43.56 -30.22
C ALA A 699 -10.99 44.78 -29.46
N VAL A 700 -11.61 45.11 -28.33
CA VAL A 700 -11.27 46.31 -27.55
C VAL A 700 -10.64 45.89 -26.22
N ARG A 701 -9.54 46.55 -25.86
CA ARG A 701 -8.75 46.29 -24.65
C ARG A 701 -8.47 47.59 -23.91
N LEU A 702 -8.56 47.58 -22.59
CA LEU A 702 -8.15 48.71 -21.77
C LEU A 702 -6.71 48.51 -21.31
N ARG A 703 -5.86 49.50 -21.58
CA ARG A 703 -4.52 49.59 -21.00
C ARG A 703 -4.56 50.59 -19.87
N VAL A 704 -3.90 50.24 -18.77
CA VAL A 704 -3.80 51.10 -17.60
C VAL A 704 -2.32 51.30 -17.31
N SER A 705 -1.94 52.57 -17.16
CA SER A 705 -0.58 52.97 -16.77
C SER A 705 -0.63 53.68 -15.43
N GLY A 706 0.32 53.38 -14.56
CA GLY A 706 0.44 54.00 -13.24
C GLY A 706 1.83 54.62 -13.03
N PRO A 707 2.05 55.27 -11.88
CA PRO A 707 3.39 55.68 -11.44
C PRO A 707 4.32 54.45 -11.33
N SER A 708 5.63 54.69 -11.42
CA SER A 708 6.66 53.64 -11.43
C SER A 708 6.46 52.63 -10.29
N GLY A 709 6.30 51.34 -10.65
CA GLY A 709 6.08 50.24 -9.71
C GLY A 709 4.61 49.82 -9.50
N LEU A 710 3.64 50.55 -10.06
CA LEU A 710 2.24 50.13 -10.08
C LEU A 710 1.90 49.41 -11.40
N GLU A 711 1.72 48.10 -11.32
CA GLU A 711 1.27 47.25 -12.43
C GLU A 711 -0.12 46.70 -12.13
N PRO A 712 -1.19 47.34 -12.63
CA PRO A 712 -2.54 46.91 -12.35
C PRO A 712 -2.97 45.73 -13.22
N LEU A 713 -3.65 44.78 -12.60
CA LEU A 713 -4.38 43.70 -13.26
C LEU A 713 -5.59 44.30 -13.96
N VAL A 714 -5.55 44.41 -15.28
CA VAL A 714 -6.72 44.82 -16.06
C VAL A 714 -7.52 43.59 -16.45
N VAL A 715 -8.78 43.53 -16.03
CA VAL A 715 -9.65 42.37 -16.28
C VAL A 715 -10.72 42.75 -17.29
N ASP A 716 -10.70 42.04 -18.42
CA ASP A 716 -11.64 42.26 -19.52
C ASP A 716 -13.08 41.85 -19.16
N PRO A 717 -14.10 42.58 -19.65
CA PRO A 717 -15.52 42.34 -19.32
C PRO A 717 -16.10 41.09 -20.00
N LEU A 718 -16.30 39.97 -19.33
CA LEU A 718 -16.92 38.80 -19.99
C LEU A 718 -18.36 39.08 -20.44
N ASP A 719 -18.66 38.72 -21.69
CA ASP A 719 -20.03 38.67 -22.18
C ASP A 719 -20.84 37.56 -21.50
N ALA A 720 -22.16 37.61 -21.67
CA ALA A 720 -23.05 36.53 -21.24
C ALA A 720 -22.68 35.20 -21.92
N VAL A 721 -22.74 34.12 -21.13
CA VAL A 721 -22.42 32.77 -21.60
C VAL A 721 -23.49 32.29 -22.56
N ASN A 722 -23.08 31.89 -23.77
CA ASN A 722 -23.98 31.24 -24.71
C ASN A 722 -24.30 29.81 -24.25
N PRO A 723 -25.56 29.35 -24.36
CA PRO A 723 -25.88 27.95 -24.13
C PRO A 723 -25.13 27.05 -25.12
N PRO A 724 -24.91 25.77 -24.79
CA PRO A 724 -24.33 24.82 -25.73
C PRO A 724 -25.14 24.77 -27.03
N PRO A 725 -24.48 24.56 -28.19
CA PRO A 725 -25.20 24.30 -29.42
C PRO A 725 -26.13 23.10 -29.23
N PRO A 726 -27.32 23.10 -29.87
CA PRO A 726 -28.23 21.97 -29.76
C PRO A 726 -27.50 20.69 -30.19
N PRO A 727 -27.73 19.55 -29.50
CA PRO A 727 -27.11 18.30 -29.87
C PRO A 727 -27.46 17.97 -31.33
N GLY A 728 -26.44 17.55 -32.08
CA GLY A 728 -26.60 17.14 -33.47
C GLY A 728 -27.51 15.90 -33.62
N PRO A 729 -27.69 15.38 -34.86
CA PRO A 729 -28.40 14.11 -35.06
C PRO A 729 -27.73 12.98 -34.27
N VAL A 730 -28.53 11.99 -33.84
CA VAL A 730 -28.03 10.83 -33.08
C VAL A 730 -26.81 10.25 -33.80
N PRO A 731 -25.64 10.18 -33.14
CA PRO A 731 -24.43 9.76 -33.82
C PRO A 731 -24.55 8.31 -34.28
N VAL A 732 -24.08 8.06 -35.51
CA VAL A 732 -23.79 6.72 -36.00
C VAL A 732 -22.84 6.08 -34.99
N LEU A 733 -23.15 4.85 -34.54
CA LEU A 733 -22.27 4.15 -33.60
C LEU A 733 -20.89 3.98 -34.23
N ARG A 734 -19.83 4.28 -33.49
CA ARG A 734 -18.47 4.28 -34.02
C ARG A 734 -17.65 3.19 -33.35
N CYS A 735 -16.78 2.57 -34.13
CA CYS A 735 -15.75 1.72 -33.53
C CYS A 735 -14.82 2.58 -32.66
N PRO A 736 -14.59 2.23 -31.39
CA PRO A 736 -13.71 3.02 -30.53
C PRO A 736 -12.25 3.02 -30.99
N ARG A 737 -11.85 2.02 -31.80
CA ARG A 737 -10.47 1.88 -32.29
C ARG A 737 -10.19 2.68 -33.56
N CYS A 738 -11.02 2.54 -34.60
CA CYS A 738 -10.80 3.22 -35.88
C CYS A 738 -11.71 4.45 -36.09
N LEU A 739 -12.61 4.72 -35.15
CA LEU A 739 -13.58 5.83 -35.13
C LEU A 739 -14.54 5.88 -36.32
N ARG A 740 -14.52 4.89 -37.22
CA ARG A 740 -15.46 4.78 -38.33
C ARG A 740 -16.84 4.35 -37.83
N GLY A 741 -17.87 4.98 -38.41
CA GLY A 741 -19.27 4.64 -38.16
C GLY A 741 -19.61 3.22 -38.65
N THR A 742 -20.43 2.52 -37.88
CA THR A 742 -20.95 1.19 -38.17
C THR A 742 -22.47 1.25 -38.27
N ASP A 743 -23.01 0.69 -39.35
CA ASP A 743 -24.45 0.51 -39.52
C ASP A 743 -24.93 -0.67 -38.67
N LEU A 744 -25.94 -0.46 -37.82
CA LEU A 744 -26.53 -1.53 -37.01
C LEU A 744 -27.28 -2.57 -37.84
N ALA A 745 -27.64 -2.24 -39.08
CA ALA A 745 -28.28 -3.17 -40.00
C ALA A 745 -27.33 -4.31 -40.40
N VAL A 746 -26.01 -4.06 -40.45
CA VAL A 746 -24.98 -5.05 -40.83
C VAL A 746 -23.99 -5.23 -39.69
N GLN A 747 -24.07 -6.36 -39.00
CA GLN A 747 -23.26 -6.66 -37.83
C GLN A 747 -22.20 -7.71 -38.18
N ALA A 748 -20.94 -7.47 -37.80
CA ALA A 748 -19.84 -8.39 -38.06
C ALA A 748 -19.45 -9.17 -36.80
N PHE A 749 -19.21 -10.46 -36.97
CA PHE A 749 -18.82 -11.40 -35.91
C PHE A 749 -17.53 -12.11 -36.26
N ARG A 750 -16.65 -12.29 -35.27
CA ARG A 750 -15.46 -13.14 -35.42
C ARG A 750 -15.82 -14.59 -35.09
N CYS A 751 -15.40 -15.54 -35.91
CA CYS A 751 -15.67 -16.94 -35.65
C CYS A 751 -14.98 -17.46 -34.39
N GLN A 752 -15.74 -17.98 -33.43
CA GLN A 752 -15.23 -18.62 -32.21
C GLN A 752 -15.13 -20.15 -32.32
N GLY A 753 -15.43 -20.71 -33.50
CA GLY A 753 -15.43 -22.14 -33.77
C GLY A 753 -14.12 -22.70 -34.34
N SER A 754 -14.24 -23.86 -35.00
CA SER A 754 -13.11 -24.63 -35.54
C SER A 754 -12.58 -24.15 -36.90
N CYS A 755 -12.98 -22.97 -37.37
CA CYS A 755 -12.42 -22.41 -38.61
C CYS A 755 -10.91 -22.21 -38.47
N ARG A 756 -10.15 -22.40 -39.55
CA ARG A 756 -8.71 -22.09 -39.56
C ARG A 756 -8.52 -20.57 -39.55
N GLU A 757 -7.40 -20.12 -38.99
CA GLU A 757 -7.02 -18.72 -39.12
C GLU A 757 -6.59 -18.42 -40.55
N GLU A 758 -7.04 -17.28 -41.04
CA GLU A 758 -6.76 -16.76 -42.38
C GLU A 758 -6.19 -15.34 -42.28
N PRO A 759 -5.53 -14.84 -43.34
CA PRO A 759 -5.10 -13.45 -43.40
C PRO A 759 -6.25 -12.46 -43.16
N ASP A 760 -6.13 -11.65 -42.12
CA ASP A 760 -7.09 -10.60 -41.76
C ASP A 760 -6.60 -9.27 -42.34
N LEU A 761 -6.96 -9.02 -43.60
CA LEU A 761 -6.52 -7.81 -44.32
C LEU A 761 -6.99 -6.51 -43.64
N PRO A 762 -8.25 -6.38 -43.16
CA PRO A 762 -8.67 -5.17 -42.46
C PRO A 762 -7.93 -4.93 -41.14
N GLN A 763 -7.64 -5.98 -40.37
CA GLN A 763 -6.83 -5.85 -39.14
C GLN A 763 -5.37 -5.53 -39.46
N THR A 764 -4.82 -6.10 -40.54
CA THR A 764 -3.48 -5.77 -41.04
C THR A 764 -3.41 -4.30 -41.47
N ALA A 765 -4.39 -3.83 -42.25
CA ALA A 765 -4.46 -2.44 -42.72
C ALA A 765 -4.69 -1.41 -41.59
N LEU A 766 -5.26 -1.82 -40.46
CA LEU A 766 -5.39 -0.97 -39.27
C LEU A 766 -4.02 -0.71 -38.61
N LEU A 767 -3.15 -1.73 -38.58
CA LEU A 767 -1.85 -1.66 -37.89
C LEU A 767 -0.72 -1.22 -38.82
N ASP A 768 -0.81 -1.54 -40.11
CA ASP A 768 0.12 -1.14 -41.18
C ASP A 768 -0.58 -0.30 -42.28
N PRO A 769 -1.20 0.85 -41.94
CA PRO A 769 -1.97 1.65 -42.89
C PRO A 769 -1.13 2.19 -44.05
N GLY A 770 -1.62 1.95 -45.28
CA GLY A 770 -1.03 2.48 -46.51
C GLY A 770 0.18 1.70 -47.05
N MET A 771 0.54 0.56 -46.44
CA MET A 771 1.53 -0.37 -46.99
C MET A 771 0.84 -1.58 -47.64
N PRO A 772 1.37 -2.10 -48.78
CA PRO A 772 0.90 -3.38 -49.30
C PRO A 772 1.16 -4.47 -48.26
N PRO A 773 0.17 -5.36 -48.00
CA PRO A 773 0.31 -6.40 -46.99
C PRO A 773 1.48 -7.32 -47.34
N ARG A 774 2.47 -7.40 -46.44
CA ARG A 774 3.62 -8.30 -46.58
C ARG A 774 3.33 -9.59 -45.81
N PRO A 775 3.73 -10.78 -46.30
CA PRO A 775 3.52 -12.05 -45.59
C PRO A 775 3.97 -12.05 -44.13
N GLU A 776 5.05 -11.30 -43.83
CA GLU A 776 5.68 -11.23 -42.51
C GLU A 776 4.92 -10.35 -41.50
N THR A 777 4.17 -9.34 -41.96
CA THR A 777 3.41 -8.43 -41.08
C THR A 777 1.91 -8.71 -41.08
N MET A 778 1.43 -9.53 -42.02
CA MET A 778 0.03 -9.87 -42.20
C MET A 778 -0.54 -10.59 -40.98
N ARG A 779 -1.51 -9.93 -40.34
CA ARG A 779 -2.21 -10.50 -39.19
C ARG A 779 -3.10 -11.62 -39.65
N ARG A 780 -3.17 -12.67 -38.84
CA ARG A 780 -4.05 -13.82 -39.06
C ARG A 780 -5.05 -13.87 -37.93
N GLY A 781 -6.28 -14.20 -38.28
CA GLY A 781 -7.35 -14.31 -37.31
C GLY A 781 -8.41 -15.28 -37.82
N LYS A 782 -9.32 -15.66 -36.92
CA LYS A 782 -10.51 -16.41 -37.31
C LYS A 782 -11.35 -15.57 -38.29
N PRO A 783 -12.03 -16.21 -39.27
CA PRO A 783 -12.81 -15.52 -40.28
C PRO A 783 -13.88 -14.63 -39.64
N VAL A 784 -14.07 -13.45 -40.23
CA VAL A 784 -15.14 -12.51 -39.87
C VAL A 784 -16.30 -12.71 -40.84
N PHE A 785 -17.51 -12.79 -40.31
CA PHE A 785 -18.73 -12.94 -41.10
C PHE A 785 -19.78 -11.92 -40.68
N THR A 786 -20.65 -11.51 -41.61
CA THR A 786 -21.66 -10.48 -41.37
C THR A 786 -23.06 -11.05 -41.33
N VAL A 787 -23.90 -10.48 -40.47
CA VAL A 787 -25.34 -10.74 -40.41
C VAL A 787 -26.07 -9.44 -40.70
N SER A 788 -26.99 -9.48 -41.67
CA SER A 788 -27.89 -8.38 -41.97
C SER A 788 -29.20 -8.57 -41.22
N ARG A 789 -29.61 -7.57 -40.45
CA ARG A 789 -30.94 -7.52 -39.84
C ARG A 789 -31.90 -6.92 -40.87
N ALA A 790 -33.02 -7.59 -41.13
CA ALA A 790 -34.08 -7.02 -41.96
C ALA A 790 -34.61 -5.76 -41.28
N VAL A 791 -34.41 -4.61 -41.91
CA VAL A 791 -34.97 -3.32 -41.48
C VAL A 791 -36.19 -3.09 -42.38
N ASP A 792 -37.37 -2.98 -41.77
CA ASP A 792 -38.57 -2.55 -42.48
C ASP A 792 -38.39 -1.09 -42.90
N THR A 793 -38.41 -0.80 -44.21
CA THR A 793 -38.11 0.54 -44.73
C THR A 793 -39.13 1.59 -44.31
N ASP A 794 -40.35 1.17 -43.94
CA ASP A 794 -41.43 2.04 -43.47
C ASP A 794 -41.37 2.31 -41.95
N ARG A 795 -40.54 1.57 -41.20
CA ARG A 795 -40.26 1.79 -39.77
C ARG A 795 -38.78 1.60 -39.46
N PRO A 796 -37.95 2.66 -39.56
CA PRO A 796 -36.56 2.58 -39.13
C PRO A 796 -36.47 2.08 -37.69
N LEU A 797 -35.54 1.15 -37.44
CA LEU A 797 -35.29 0.63 -36.10
C LEU A 797 -35.02 1.79 -35.14
N PRO A 798 -35.59 1.80 -33.92
CA PRO A 798 -35.23 2.80 -32.93
C PRO A 798 -33.73 2.71 -32.65
N SER A 799 -33.10 3.85 -32.44
CA SER A 799 -31.66 3.99 -32.16
C SER A 799 -31.16 3.14 -30.98
N PHE A 800 -32.07 2.54 -30.21
CA PHE A 800 -31.80 1.72 -29.02
C PHE A 800 -32.12 0.24 -29.21
N ALA A 801 -32.41 -0.22 -30.43
CA ALA A 801 -32.62 -1.63 -30.68
C ALA A 801 -31.31 -2.41 -30.45
N ALA A 802 -31.32 -3.32 -29.47
CA ALA A 802 -30.17 -4.16 -29.18
C ALA A 802 -29.74 -4.95 -30.45
N PRO A 803 -28.43 -5.08 -30.70
CA PRO A 803 -27.91 -5.86 -31.82
C PRO A 803 -28.23 -7.35 -31.64
N VAL A 804 -28.00 -8.12 -32.70
CA VAL A 804 -28.05 -9.58 -32.63
C VAL A 804 -26.97 -10.02 -31.64
N GLY A 805 -27.36 -10.64 -30.52
CA GLY A 805 -26.41 -11.07 -29.49
C GLY A 805 -25.58 -12.29 -29.86
N THR A 806 -26.05 -13.09 -30.82
CA THR A 806 -25.42 -14.34 -31.25
C THR A 806 -25.67 -14.58 -32.73
N ALA A 807 -24.62 -14.91 -33.47
CA ALA A 807 -24.74 -15.30 -34.87
C ALA A 807 -24.04 -16.64 -35.14
N VAL A 808 -24.60 -17.44 -36.04
CA VAL A 808 -24.01 -18.72 -36.43
C VAL A 808 -23.09 -18.50 -37.63
N CYS A 809 -21.83 -18.93 -37.50
CA CYS A 809 -20.87 -18.88 -38.60
C CYS A 809 -21.42 -19.66 -39.82
N PRO A 810 -21.54 -19.04 -41.00
CA PRO A 810 -22.26 -19.63 -42.14
C PRO A 810 -21.61 -20.92 -42.63
N ARG A 811 -22.40 -21.86 -43.14
CA ARG A 811 -21.87 -23.04 -43.86
C ARG A 811 -21.32 -22.61 -45.23
N PRO A 812 -20.21 -23.18 -45.72
CA PRO A 812 -19.55 -24.41 -45.26
C PRO A 812 -18.48 -24.25 -44.15
N ASN A 813 -18.34 -23.08 -43.51
CA ASN A 813 -17.23 -22.81 -42.58
C ASN A 813 -17.21 -23.73 -41.34
N CYS A 814 -17.88 -23.38 -40.23
CA CYS A 814 -17.95 -24.28 -39.07
C CYS A 814 -19.31 -24.40 -38.41
N GLY A 815 -20.31 -23.56 -38.75
CA GLY A 815 -21.66 -23.67 -38.20
C GLY A 815 -21.76 -23.46 -36.68
N ARG A 816 -20.72 -22.91 -36.03
CA ARG A 816 -20.71 -22.67 -34.58
C ARG A 816 -21.28 -21.29 -34.26
N PRO A 817 -22.00 -21.11 -33.14
CA PRO A 817 -22.41 -19.79 -32.68
C PRO A 817 -21.18 -18.95 -32.30
N SER A 818 -21.28 -17.65 -32.52
CA SER A 818 -20.32 -16.65 -32.07
C SER A 818 -21.07 -15.50 -31.40
N HIS A 819 -20.48 -14.98 -30.33
CA HIS A 819 -20.94 -13.82 -29.57
C HIS A 819 -19.99 -12.62 -29.72
N GLU A 820 -18.90 -12.78 -30.47
CA GLU A 820 -17.84 -11.78 -30.56
C GLU A 820 -18.11 -10.79 -31.70
N HIS A 821 -18.68 -9.64 -31.37
CA HIS A 821 -18.82 -8.53 -32.32
C HIS A 821 -17.46 -7.93 -32.66
N VAL A 822 -17.24 -7.68 -33.94
CA VAL A 822 -16.07 -6.96 -34.44
C VAL A 822 -16.48 -5.78 -35.30
N CYS A 823 -15.61 -4.79 -35.41
CA CYS A 823 -15.80 -3.69 -36.35
C CYS A 823 -15.75 -4.22 -37.80
N PRO A 824 -16.73 -3.92 -38.67
CA PRO A 824 -16.69 -4.31 -40.08
C PRO A 824 -15.58 -3.61 -40.88
N HIS A 825 -14.96 -2.55 -40.34
CA HIS A 825 -13.92 -1.78 -41.04
C HIS A 825 -12.50 -2.22 -40.69
N CYS A 826 -12.26 -2.59 -39.43
CA CYS A 826 -10.91 -2.91 -38.94
C CYS A 826 -10.81 -4.24 -38.20
N HIS A 827 -11.91 -4.99 -38.13
CA HIS A 827 -12.03 -6.29 -37.48
C HIS A 827 -11.57 -6.34 -36.01
N THR A 828 -11.43 -5.17 -35.36
CA THR A 828 -11.18 -5.07 -33.92
C THR A 828 -12.44 -5.46 -33.16
N THR A 829 -12.29 -6.29 -32.13
CA THR A 829 -13.38 -6.67 -31.23
C THR A 829 -13.98 -5.42 -30.58
N LEU A 830 -15.32 -5.32 -30.65
CA LEU A 830 -16.05 -4.19 -30.09
C LEU A 830 -16.30 -4.45 -28.59
N PRO A 831 -16.23 -3.41 -27.74
CA PRO A 831 -16.46 -3.57 -26.31
C PRO A 831 -17.90 -3.98 -26.01
N PRO A 832 -18.17 -4.52 -24.80
CA PRO A 832 -19.53 -4.78 -24.34
C PRO A 832 -20.40 -3.53 -24.48
N ASN A 833 -21.68 -3.73 -24.84
CA ASN A 833 -22.65 -2.64 -25.00
C ASN A 833 -22.25 -1.53 -25.98
N TRP A 834 -21.30 -1.75 -26.91
CA TRP A 834 -20.85 -0.72 -27.87
C TRP A 834 -22.00 -0.03 -28.62
N TRP A 835 -23.11 -0.72 -28.83
CA TRP A 835 -24.32 -0.25 -29.49
C TRP A 835 -25.15 0.76 -28.67
N ALA A 836 -24.94 0.80 -27.36
CA ALA A 836 -25.58 1.72 -26.42
C ALA A 836 -24.65 2.88 -26.03
N GLN A 837 -23.47 2.96 -26.63
CA GLN A 837 -22.42 3.91 -26.29
C GLN A 837 -22.10 4.85 -27.46
N GLU A 838 -21.97 6.13 -27.17
CA GLU A 838 -21.44 7.12 -28.10
C GLU A 838 -19.94 7.27 -27.89
N VAL A 839 -19.15 7.32 -28.95
CA VAL A 839 -17.69 7.48 -28.83
C VAL A 839 -17.28 8.86 -29.33
N LEU A 840 -16.58 9.61 -28.47
CA LEU A 840 -15.85 10.82 -28.83
C LEU A 840 -14.36 10.50 -28.96
N GLY A 841 -13.81 10.67 -30.16
CA GLY A 841 -12.41 10.40 -30.44
C GLY A 841 -11.54 11.65 -30.35
N VAL A 842 -10.54 11.63 -29.48
CA VAL A 842 -9.53 12.70 -29.36
C VAL A 842 -8.15 12.13 -29.62
N VAL A 843 -7.46 12.67 -30.62
CA VAL A 843 -6.09 12.28 -30.95
C VAL A 843 -5.14 13.38 -30.49
N VAL A 844 -4.25 13.05 -29.55
CA VAL A 844 -3.29 14.00 -28.99
C VAL A 844 -1.98 13.91 -29.74
N VAL A 845 -1.57 14.99 -30.40
CA VAL A 845 -0.37 15.08 -31.23
C VAL A 845 0.55 16.20 -30.73
N GLY A 846 1.84 16.11 -31.04
CA GLY A 846 2.82 17.13 -30.69
C GLY A 846 4.24 16.58 -30.77
N ALA A 847 5.23 17.46 -30.87
CA ALA A 847 6.63 17.08 -30.96
C ALA A 847 7.12 16.27 -29.73
N ARG A 848 8.27 15.59 -29.85
CA ARG A 848 8.94 15.01 -28.68
C ARG A 848 9.17 16.11 -27.62
N SER A 849 8.99 15.75 -26.35
CA SER A 849 9.10 16.67 -25.20
C SER A 849 7.98 17.73 -25.07
N SER A 850 6.92 17.69 -25.88
CA SER A 850 5.77 18.61 -25.74
C SER A 850 4.89 18.39 -24.51
N GLY A 851 5.15 17.35 -23.71
CA GLY A 851 4.42 17.06 -22.48
C GLY A 851 3.14 16.23 -22.64
N LYS A 852 2.92 15.55 -23.77
CA LYS A 852 1.70 14.74 -24.05
C LYS A 852 1.29 13.78 -22.94
N THR A 853 2.18 12.88 -22.53
CA THR A 853 1.87 11.87 -21.51
C THR A 853 1.59 12.49 -20.15
N THR A 854 2.40 13.49 -19.74
CA THR A 854 2.17 14.27 -18.52
C THR A 854 0.81 14.98 -18.56
N TYR A 855 0.48 15.62 -19.69
CA TYR A 855 -0.82 16.25 -19.91
C TYR A 855 -1.96 15.23 -19.80
N LEU A 856 -1.85 14.07 -20.45
CA LEU A 856 -2.88 13.02 -20.40
C LEU A 856 -3.09 12.47 -18.99
N SER A 857 -2.01 12.18 -18.25
CA SER A 857 -2.12 11.69 -16.86
C SER A 857 -2.82 12.70 -15.96
N LEU A 858 -2.45 13.98 -16.05
CA LEU A 858 -3.07 15.03 -15.23
C LEU A 858 -4.48 15.41 -15.71
N LEU A 859 -4.75 15.30 -17.01
CA LEU A 859 -6.10 15.43 -17.56
C LEU A 859 -7.03 14.37 -17.00
N ILE A 860 -6.60 13.11 -16.93
CA ILE A 860 -7.39 12.01 -16.34
C ILE A 860 -7.72 12.30 -14.88
N ARG A 861 -6.71 12.66 -14.08
CA ARG A 861 -6.93 13.06 -12.68
C ARG A 861 -7.91 14.23 -12.58
N HIS A 862 -7.76 15.25 -13.45
CA HIS A 862 -8.68 16.38 -13.49
C HIS A 862 -10.11 15.99 -13.93
N LEU A 863 -10.26 15.04 -14.87
CA LEU A 863 -11.56 14.51 -15.26
C LEU A 863 -12.25 13.82 -14.09
N GLU A 864 -11.53 12.98 -13.35
CA GLU A 864 -12.02 12.24 -12.18
C GLU A 864 -12.45 13.17 -11.04
N GLN A 865 -11.62 14.18 -10.73
CA GLN A 865 -11.77 15.00 -9.52
C GLN A 865 -12.60 16.27 -9.75
N ASN A 866 -12.61 16.82 -10.97
CA ASN A 866 -13.19 18.14 -11.24
C ASN A 866 -14.26 18.12 -12.34
N LEU A 867 -13.87 17.78 -13.56
CA LEU A 867 -14.71 18.02 -14.73
C LEU A 867 -15.93 17.10 -14.75
N LEU A 868 -15.75 15.77 -14.63
CA LEU A 868 -16.88 14.85 -14.72
C LEU A 868 -17.85 14.95 -13.54
N PRO A 869 -17.40 15.10 -12.27
CA PRO A 869 -18.31 15.38 -11.16
C PRO A 869 -19.19 16.62 -11.39
N SER A 870 -18.66 17.66 -12.03
CA SER A 870 -19.41 18.89 -12.33
C SER A 870 -20.55 18.71 -13.35
N VAL A 871 -20.56 17.60 -14.09
CA VAL A 871 -21.58 17.23 -15.07
C VAL A 871 -22.25 15.89 -14.75
N HIS A 872 -22.20 15.47 -13.48
CA HIS A 872 -22.75 14.20 -13.00
C HIS A 872 -22.24 12.95 -13.74
N GLY A 873 -21.05 13.07 -14.35
CA GLY A 873 -20.32 11.97 -14.98
C GLY A 873 -19.33 11.32 -14.01
N ASN A 874 -18.82 10.16 -14.42
CA ASN A 874 -17.76 9.44 -13.72
C ASN A 874 -16.81 8.82 -14.74
N LEU A 875 -15.51 8.82 -14.44
CA LEU A 875 -14.51 8.15 -15.27
C LEU A 875 -14.47 6.66 -14.90
N HIS A 876 -14.67 5.79 -15.87
CA HIS A 876 -14.45 4.35 -15.69
C HIS A 876 -13.85 3.73 -16.95
N PRO A 877 -12.85 2.83 -16.84
CA PRO A 877 -12.31 2.13 -17.99
C PRO A 877 -13.37 1.23 -18.61
N VAL A 878 -13.42 1.17 -19.95
CA VAL A 878 -14.41 0.38 -20.69
C VAL A 878 -13.94 -1.07 -20.91
N ASP A 879 -12.62 -1.31 -20.85
CA ASP A 879 -12.01 -2.63 -21.00
C ASP A 879 -10.74 -2.77 -20.15
N ALA A 880 -10.26 -4.01 -19.99
CA ALA A 880 -9.08 -4.35 -19.18
C ALA A 880 -7.79 -3.68 -19.69
N ALA A 881 -7.69 -3.41 -20.99
CA ALA A 881 -6.52 -2.71 -21.55
C ALA A 881 -6.51 -1.23 -21.16
N SER A 882 -7.68 -0.59 -21.15
CA SER A 882 -7.87 0.79 -20.70
C SER A 882 -7.68 0.91 -19.19
N GLU A 883 -8.13 -0.09 -18.42
CA GLU A 883 -7.89 -0.20 -16.98
C GLU A 883 -6.38 -0.27 -16.69
N ALA A 884 -5.65 -1.16 -17.36
CA ALA A 884 -4.20 -1.27 -17.19
C ALA A 884 -3.45 0.04 -17.55
N LYS A 885 -3.86 0.73 -18.63
CA LYS A 885 -3.29 2.04 -19.00
C LYS A 885 -3.55 3.09 -17.94
N LEU A 886 -4.78 3.15 -17.44
CA LEU A 886 -5.20 4.08 -16.41
C LEU A 886 -4.45 3.84 -15.09
N ASP A 887 -4.26 2.59 -14.70
CA ASP A 887 -3.52 2.21 -13.49
C ASP A 887 -2.02 2.53 -13.59
N VAL A 888 -1.42 2.42 -14.77
CA VAL A 888 -0.05 2.88 -14.98
C VAL A 888 0.05 4.40 -14.81
N MET A 889 -0.87 5.17 -15.39
CA MET A 889 -0.88 6.63 -15.25
C MET A 889 -1.14 7.07 -13.81
N ARG A 890 -2.09 6.43 -13.11
CA ARG A 890 -2.39 6.68 -11.69
C ARG A 890 -1.17 6.37 -10.81
N ARG A 891 -0.54 5.20 -10.97
CA ARG A 891 0.65 4.83 -10.18
C ARG A 891 1.82 5.77 -10.43
N GLY A 892 2.05 6.18 -11.67
CA GLY A 892 3.10 7.16 -12.00
C GLY A 892 2.89 8.49 -11.27
N LEU A 893 1.66 9.01 -11.28
CA LEU A 893 1.29 10.23 -10.56
C LEU A 893 1.44 10.07 -9.04
N MET A 894 0.98 8.95 -8.47
CA MET A 894 1.10 8.68 -7.02
C MET A 894 2.56 8.56 -6.59
N ALA A 895 3.42 7.98 -7.43
CA ALA A 895 4.86 7.91 -7.18
C ALA A 895 5.59 9.25 -7.41
N GLY A 896 4.88 10.32 -7.81
CA GLY A 896 5.48 11.61 -8.16
C GLY A 896 6.40 11.55 -9.38
N GLN A 897 6.33 10.49 -10.18
CA GLN A 897 7.23 10.24 -11.30
C GLN A 897 6.62 10.76 -12.60
N LEU A 898 7.37 11.60 -13.31
CA LEU A 898 7.01 11.99 -14.67
C LEU A 898 7.41 10.87 -15.64
N ALA A 899 6.48 10.50 -16.53
CA ALA A 899 6.71 9.47 -17.53
C ALA A 899 7.91 9.79 -18.43
N GLU A 900 8.65 8.75 -18.82
CA GLU A 900 9.61 8.87 -19.93
C GLU A 900 8.89 9.20 -21.23
N GLY A 901 9.59 9.83 -22.17
CA GLY A 901 9.02 10.10 -23.48
C GLY A 901 8.51 8.80 -24.12
N THR A 902 7.25 8.81 -24.57
CA THR A 902 6.60 7.66 -25.22
C THR A 902 7.44 7.16 -26.39
N GLN A 903 7.82 5.87 -26.36
CA GLN A 903 8.45 5.18 -27.48
C GLN A 903 7.50 5.14 -28.70
N GLY A 904 8.04 5.09 -29.91
CA GLY A 904 7.28 5.04 -31.15
C GLY A 904 6.45 3.77 -31.30
N ALA A 905 5.36 3.85 -32.07
CA ALA A 905 4.43 2.73 -32.26
C ALA A 905 5.07 1.50 -32.92
N GLU A 906 6.14 1.66 -33.70
CA GLU A 906 6.89 0.53 -34.27
C GLU A 906 7.57 -0.32 -33.19
N GLN A 907 7.94 0.29 -32.05
CA GLN A 907 8.58 -0.38 -30.92
C GLN A 907 7.56 -0.88 -29.90
N ASN A 908 6.35 -0.30 -29.86
CA ASN A 908 5.30 -0.65 -28.91
C ASN A 908 3.90 -0.51 -29.54
N LEU A 909 3.51 -1.52 -30.33
CA LEU A 909 2.24 -1.58 -31.06
C LEU A 909 0.96 -1.37 -30.18
N PRO A 910 0.92 -1.76 -28.90
CA PRO A 910 -0.15 -1.39 -27.95
C PRO A 910 -0.44 0.12 -27.80
N LEU A 911 0.50 1.00 -28.16
CA LEU A 911 0.30 2.46 -28.14
C LEU A 911 -0.72 2.93 -29.19
N LEU A 912 -0.95 2.15 -30.26
CA LEU A 912 -1.99 2.43 -31.24
C LEU A 912 -3.41 2.25 -30.67
N ALA A 913 -3.54 1.62 -29.50
CA ALA A 913 -4.83 1.46 -28.83
C ALA A 913 -5.22 2.73 -28.08
N PRO A 914 -6.44 3.25 -28.26
CA PRO A 914 -6.92 4.33 -27.43
C PRO A 914 -7.09 3.84 -25.99
N MET A 915 -7.01 4.76 -25.04
CA MET A 915 -7.63 4.56 -23.74
C MET A 915 -9.12 4.87 -23.88
N LEU A 916 -9.97 3.91 -23.51
CA LEU A 916 -11.42 4.05 -23.53
C LEU A 916 -11.93 4.30 -22.12
N ALA A 917 -12.50 5.48 -21.91
CA ALA A 917 -13.08 5.89 -20.65
C ALA A 917 -14.55 6.23 -20.84
N GLY A 918 -15.46 5.55 -20.14
CA GLY A 918 -16.82 6.03 -19.96
C GLY A 918 -16.79 7.31 -19.15
N ILE A 919 -17.55 8.32 -19.58
CA ILE A 919 -17.55 9.67 -18.99
C ILE A 919 -18.94 10.14 -18.53
N GLY A 920 -19.97 9.30 -18.69
CA GLY A 920 -21.35 9.61 -18.30
C GLY A 920 -22.33 9.41 -19.44
N THR A 921 -23.49 10.06 -19.35
CA THR A 921 -24.57 9.93 -20.33
C THR A 921 -24.54 11.08 -21.33
N GLY A 922 -24.59 10.76 -22.62
CA GLY A 922 -24.69 11.74 -23.69
C GLY A 922 -26.05 12.45 -23.75
N PRO A 923 -26.18 13.51 -24.56
CA PRO A 923 -27.42 14.30 -24.67
C PRO A 923 -28.59 13.49 -25.24
N HIS A 924 -28.30 12.37 -25.90
CA HIS A 924 -29.30 11.44 -26.44
C HIS A 924 -29.67 10.31 -25.47
N GLY A 925 -29.19 10.30 -24.23
CA GLY A 925 -29.51 9.26 -23.24
C GLY A 925 -28.72 7.96 -23.39
N ARG A 926 -27.76 7.89 -24.32
CA ARG A 926 -26.79 6.80 -24.45
C ARG A 926 -25.61 7.02 -23.49
N GLY A 927 -24.97 5.94 -23.04
CA GLY A 927 -23.68 6.11 -22.38
C GLY A 927 -22.67 6.74 -23.36
N ARG A 928 -21.68 7.47 -22.86
CA ARG A 928 -20.68 8.14 -23.70
C ARG A 928 -19.29 7.76 -23.23
N ASN A 929 -18.49 7.34 -24.20
CA ASN A 929 -17.11 6.95 -24.07
C ASN A 929 -16.20 7.98 -24.74
N LEU A 930 -15.11 8.32 -24.08
CA LEU A 930 -14.01 9.10 -24.60
C LEU A 930 -12.90 8.13 -25.03
N ALA A 931 -12.52 8.19 -26.31
CA ALA A 931 -11.38 7.46 -26.85
C ALA A 931 -10.20 8.42 -26.98
N LEU A 932 -9.24 8.31 -26.06
CA LEU A 932 -8.02 9.12 -26.04
C LEU A 932 -6.86 8.36 -26.69
N PHE A 933 -6.34 8.89 -27.79
CA PHE A 933 -5.16 8.36 -28.47
C PHE A 933 -3.92 9.16 -28.06
N ASP A 934 -2.97 8.51 -27.38
CA ASP A 934 -1.63 9.05 -27.13
C ASP A 934 -0.72 8.70 -28.29
N VAL A 935 -0.25 9.71 -29.01
CA VAL A 935 0.60 9.54 -30.18
C VAL A 935 2.05 9.85 -29.81
N ALA A 936 2.99 8.98 -30.16
CA ALA A 936 4.40 9.21 -29.85
C ALA A 936 4.92 10.46 -30.56
N GLY A 937 5.69 11.28 -29.84
CA GLY A 937 6.18 12.56 -30.38
C GLY A 937 7.22 12.40 -31.48
N GLU A 938 7.97 11.30 -31.49
CA GLU A 938 8.93 10.97 -32.53
C GLU A 938 8.25 10.58 -33.85
N ASP A 939 7.17 9.80 -33.76
CA ASP A 939 6.38 9.37 -34.92
C ASP A 939 5.79 10.56 -35.69
N MET A 940 5.45 11.65 -34.99
CA MET A 940 4.86 12.85 -35.60
C MET A 940 5.85 13.68 -36.42
N SER A 941 7.15 13.43 -36.28
CA SER A 941 8.19 14.16 -37.01
C SER A 941 8.40 13.67 -38.44
N THR A 942 7.97 12.45 -38.76
CA THR A 942 8.12 11.82 -40.08
C THR A 942 6.76 11.54 -40.72
N ALA A 943 6.71 11.49 -42.05
CA ALA A 943 5.49 11.08 -42.73
C ALA A 943 5.16 9.62 -42.40
N GLU A 944 6.19 8.79 -42.26
CA GLU A 944 6.15 7.36 -41.96
C GLU A 944 5.46 7.06 -40.63
N GLY A 945 5.93 7.67 -39.53
CA GLY A 945 5.37 7.42 -38.21
C GLY A 945 3.91 7.88 -38.09
N VAL A 946 3.55 9.03 -38.69
CA VAL A 946 2.16 9.53 -38.69
C VAL A 946 1.20 8.55 -39.39
N ARG A 947 1.66 7.78 -40.39
CA ARG A 947 0.78 6.82 -41.09
C ARG A 947 0.14 5.85 -40.13
N LEU A 948 0.85 5.33 -39.12
CA LEU A 948 0.32 4.33 -38.18
C LEU A 948 -0.95 4.79 -37.45
N TYR A 949 -1.17 6.11 -37.34
CA TYR A 949 -2.31 6.71 -36.64
C TYR A 949 -3.44 7.16 -37.57
N SER A 950 -3.33 6.93 -38.89
CA SER A 950 -4.25 7.44 -39.91
C SER A 950 -5.73 7.12 -39.67
N PRO A 951 -6.11 5.88 -39.31
CA PRO A 951 -7.52 5.55 -39.12
C PRO A 951 -8.16 6.43 -38.04
N ALA A 952 -7.48 6.61 -36.91
CA ALA A 952 -7.94 7.46 -35.82
C ALA A 952 -7.91 8.95 -36.20
N LEU A 953 -6.82 9.45 -36.78
CA LEU A 953 -6.67 10.86 -37.16
C LEU A 953 -7.76 11.34 -38.13
N SER A 954 -8.12 10.53 -39.12
CA SER A 954 -9.09 10.91 -40.15
C SER A 954 -10.54 10.96 -39.67
N ALA A 955 -10.87 10.22 -38.61
CA ALA A 955 -12.22 10.08 -38.08
C ALA A 955 -12.38 10.65 -36.66
N ALA A 956 -11.37 11.36 -36.16
CA ALA A 956 -11.39 12.02 -34.87
C ALA A 956 -12.44 13.14 -34.80
N ASP A 957 -13.05 13.32 -33.64
CA ASP A 957 -13.88 14.50 -33.36
C ASP A 957 -13.03 15.74 -33.11
N MET A 958 -11.81 15.53 -32.59
CA MET A 958 -10.81 16.56 -32.33
C MET A 958 -9.39 16.01 -32.43
N VAL A 959 -8.51 16.76 -33.09
CA VAL A 959 -7.05 16.60 -32.99
C VAL A 959 -6.55 17.68 -32.02
N LEU A 960 -5.96 17.24 -30.90
CA LEU A 960 -5.37 18.12 -29.90
C LEU A 960 -3.87 18.23 -30.15
N ILE A 961 -3.43 19.40 -30.64
CA ILE A 961 -2.07 19.72 -30.99
C ILE A 961 -1.42 20.43 -29.80
N LEU A 962 -0.50 19.75 -29.12
CA LEU A 962 0.25 20.28 -27.99
C LEU A 962 1.58 20.89 -28.46
N ILE A 963 1.75 22.19 -28.17
CA ILE A 963 2.93 22.98 -28.46
C ILE A 963 3.62 23.30 -27.13
N ASP A 964 4.91 22.97 -27.03
CA ASP A 964 5.73 23.51 -25.96
C ASP A 964 6.19 24.92 -26.38
N PRO A 965 5.75 25.99 -25.71
CA PRO A 965 6.10 27.35 -26.11
C PRO A 965 7.61 27.60 -26.07
N LEU A 966 8.38 26.90 -25.22
CA LEU A 966 9.83 27.01 -25.14
C LEU A 966 10.58 26.32 -26.30
N GLN A 967 9.84 25.68 -27.22
CA GLN A 967 10.38 25.11 -28.46
C GLN A 967 10.21 26.06 -29.65
N LEU A 968 9.44 27.15 -29.52
CA LEU A 968 9.23 28.13 -30.59
C LEU A 968 10.48 29.00 -30.75
N ASP A 969 10.92 29.20 -31.98
CA ASP A 969 12.19 29.88 -32.25
C ASP A 969 12.18 31.32 -31.70
N GLY A 970 11.09 32.08 -31.89
CA GLY A 970 10.99 33.44 -31.36
C GLY A 970 10.99 33.51 -29.83
N VAL A 971 10.37 32.53 -29.14
CA VAL A 971 10.40 32.47 -27.66
C VAL A 971 11.80 32.12 -27.18
N ARG A 972 12.49 31.20 -27.86
CA ARG A 972 13.86 30.81 -27.52
C ARG A 972 14.84 31.96 -27.72
N GLU A 973 14.69 32.73 -28.79
CA GLU A 973 15.49 33.94 -29.04
C GLU A 973 15.31 34.97 -27.92
N TRP A 974 14.08 35.17 -27.44
CA TRP A 974 13.80 36.10 -26.33
C TRP A 974 14.35 35.63 -24.98
N LEU A 975 14.54 34.33 -24.81
CA LEU A 975 14.94 33.71 -23.54
C LEU A 975 16.40 33.22 -23.51
N ASP A 976 17.11 33.37 -24.63
CA ASP A 976 18.50 32.94 -24.73
C ASP A 976 19.36 33.63 -23.67
N GLY A 977 20.22 32.86 -23.00
CA GLY A 977 21.04 33.33 -21.88
C GLY A 977 20.29 33.70 -20.59
N THR A 978 18.95 33.60 -20.54
CA THR A 978 18.14 34.05 -19.39
C THR A 978 17.59 32.90 -18.54
N VAL A 979 17.14 31.82 -19.19
CA VAL A 979 16.68 30.59 -18.51
C VAL A 979 17.23 29.35 -19.20
N PRO A 980 17.39 28.21 -18.49
CA PRO A 980 17.74 26.94 -19.12
C PRO A 980 16.64 26.51 -20.10
N LEU A 981 16.95 26.52 -21.40
CA LEU A 981 16.01 26.10 -22.43
C LEU A 981 16.10 24.58 -22.69
N PRO A 982 14.97 23.90 -22.95
CA PRO A 982 14.99 22.49 -23.31
C PRO A 982 15.73 22.26 -24.65
N PRO A 983 16.26 21.06 -24.91
CA PRO A 983 16.83 20.70 -26.22
C PRO A 983 15.80 20.91 -27.34
N ARG A 984 16.26 21.33 -28.53
CA ARG A 984 15.39 21.56 -29.68
C ARG A 984 14.76 20.25 -30.16
N GLY A 985 13.43 20.25 -30.29
CA GLY A 985 12.64 19.19 -30.91
C GLY A 985 12.33 19.48 -32.38
N ALA A 986 11.44 18.66 -32.96
CA ALA A 986 10.90 18.94 -34.29
C ALA A 986 10.02 20.20 -34.26
N PRO A 987 10.11 21.10 -35.26
CA PRO A 987 9.28 22.30 -35.32
C PRO A 987 7.78 21.96 -35.29
N PRO A 988 6.95 22.67 -34.51
CA PRO A 988 5.50 22.41 -34.44
C PRO A 988 4.80 22.45 -35.81
N ALA A 989 5.20 23.38 -36.68
CA ALA A 989 4.67 23.48 -38.05
C ALA A 989 4.88 22.20 -38.86
N ARG A 990 6.02 21.51 -38.70
CA ARG A 990 6.30 20.23 -39.38
C ARG A 990 5.37 19.12 -38.88
N VAL A 991 5.13 19.05 -37.56
CA VAL A 991 4.20 18.08 -36.97
C VAL A 991 2.78 18.31 -37.50
N VAL A 992 2.29 19.55 -37.46
CA VAL A 992 0.96 19.90 -37.99
C VAL A 992 0.87 19.58 -39.47
N HIS A 993 1.88 19.93 -40.26
CA HIS A 993 1.91 19.63 -41.68
C HIS A 993 1.78 18.13 -41.95
N ASN A 994 2.58 17.29 -41.29
CA ASN A 994 2.53 15.85 -41.47
C ASN A 994 1.15 15.26 -41.10
N VAL A 995 0.55 15.73 -40.00
CA VAL A 995 -0.79 15.33 -39.56
C VAL A 995 -1.86 15.73 -40.58
N VAL A 996 -1.85 16.99 -41.04
CA VAL A 996 -2.78 17.48 -42.07
C VAL A 996 -2.66 16.67 -43.36
N GLN A 997 -1.44 16.47 -43.85
CA GLN A 997 -1.21 15.67 -45.06
C GLN A 997 -1.71 14.25 -44.90
N GLN A 998 -1.55 13.65 -43.71
CA GLN A 998 -2.05 12.30 -43.47
C GLN A 998 -3.58 12.23 -43.41
N ILE A 999 -4.23 13.19 -42.74
CA ILE A 999 -5.70 13.26 -42.72
C ILE A 999 -6.23 13.44 -44.15
N ARG A 1000 -5.64 14.34 -44.94
CA ARG A 1000 -6.01 14.57 -46.34
C ARG A 1000 -5.90 13.32 -47.20
N ARG A 1001 -4.75 12.62 -47.11
CA ARG A 1001 -4.52 11.35 -47.82
C ARG A 1001 -5.59 10.31 -47.47
N GLN A 1002 -5.90 10.15 -46.19
CA GLN A 1002 -6.85 9.14 -45.73
C GLN A 1002 -8.32 9.49 -46.00
N ALA A 1003 -8.67 10.78 -45.92
CA ALA A 1003 -10.02 11.27 -46.17
C ALA A 1003 -10.32 11.42 -47.67
N GLY A 1004 -9.32 11.35 -48.54
CA GLY A 1004 -9.47 11.63 -49.97
C GLY A 1004 -9.80 13.11 -50.25
N VAL A 1005 -9.40 14.02 -49.36
CA VAL A 1005 -9.66 15.47 -49.46
C VAL A 1005 -8.34 16.16 -49.79
N PRO A 1006 -8.01 16.37 -51.08
CA PRO A 1006 -6.72 16.96 -51.47
C PRO A 1006 -6.64 18.46 -51.12
N THR A 1007 -7.78 19.17 -51.17
CA THR A 1007 -7.89 20.62 -50.97
C THR A 1007 -9.12 20.98 -50.14
N GLY A 1008 -9.09 22.13 -49.48
CA GLY A 1008 -10.18 22.63 -48.64
C GLY A 1008 -10.07 22.27 -47.16
N PRO A 1009 -10.96 22.82 -46.31
CA PRO A 1009 -10.88 22.66 -44.87
C PRO A 1009 -11.33 21.25 -44.44
N LEU A 1010 -10.56 20.65 -43.54
CA LEU A 1010 -10.85 19.36 -42.95
C LEU A 1010 -12.04 19.47 -41.98
N PRO A 1011 -12.94 18.46 -41.95
CA PRO A 1011 -14.09 18.45 -41.03
C PRO A 1011 -13.71 18.17 -39.57
N VAL A 1012 -12.52 17.61 -39.33
CA VAL A 1012 -11.97 17.37 -38.00
C VAL A 1012 -11.69 18.71 -37.31
N ARG A 1013 -11.97 18.81 -36.01
CA ARG A 1013 -11.67 20.00 -35.21
C ARG A 1013 -10.20 20.01 -34.79
N ALA A 1014 -9.58 21.19 -34.80
CA ALA A 1014 -8.24 21.37 -34.24
C ALA A 1014 -8.30 22.16 -32.93
N ALA A 1015 -7.79 21.57 -31.86
CA ALA A 1015 -7.47 22.28 -30.62
C ALA A 1015 -5.96 22.46 -30.56
N VAL A 1016 -5.47 23.70 -30.58
CA VAL A 1016 -4.03 23.98 -30.50
C VAL A 1016 -3.74 24.56 -29.12
N ALA A 1017 -2.91 23.89 -28.34
CA ALA A 1017 -2.66 24.30 -26.95
C ALA A 1017 -1.17 24.54 -26.68
N PHE A 1018 -0.84 25.67 -26.06
CA PHE A 1018 0.40 25.78 -25.30
C PHE A 1018 0.31 24.83 -24.11
N ALA A 1019 1.12 23.77 -24.08
CA ALA A 1019 1.02 22.69 -23.11
C ALA A 1019 1.78 22.93 -21.80
N LYS A 1020 2.74 23.86 -21.83
CA LYS A 1020 3.60 24.25 -20.71
C LYS A 1020 3.54 25.76 -20.50
N PHE A 1021 2.33 26.27 -20.38
CA PHE A 1021 2.10 27.70 -20.25
C PHE A 1021 2.84 28.31 -19.04
N ASP A 1022 3.03 27.53 -17.99
CA ASP A 1022 3.86 27.88 -16.83
C ASP A 1022 5.29 28.32 -17.19
N GLY A 1023 5.87 27.77 -18.27
CA GLY A 1023 7.17 28.22 -18.77
C GLY A 1023 7.13 29.66 -19.31
N LEU A 1024 6.03 30.05 -19.97
CA LEU A 1024 5.81 31.43 -20.39
C LEU A 1024 5.51 32.35 -19.20
N GLN A 1025 4.77 31.87 -18.19
CA GLN A 1025 4.50 32.65 -16.97
C GLN A 1025 5.79 32.93 -16.19
N ALA A 1026 6.65 31.91 -16.06
CA ALA A 1026 7.97 32.06 -15.45
C ALA A 1026 8.84 33.05 -16.23
N ALA A 1027 8.85 32.93 -17.57
CA ALA A 1027 9.55 33.88 -18.44
C ALA A 1027 9.04 35.32 -18.32
N ALA A 1028 7.72 35.51 -18.23
CA ALA A 1028 7.08 36.81 -18.06
C ALA A 1028 7.45 37.47 -16.72
N SER A 1029 7.75 36.67 -15.70
CA SER A 1029 8.15 37.15 -14.37
C SER A 1029 9.59 37.65 -14.31
N ILE A 1030 10.38 37.44 -15.38
CA ILE A 1030 11.77 37.91 -15.44
C ILE A 1030 11.76 39.41 -15.76
N PRO A 1031 12.40 40.26 -14.93
CA PRO A 1031 12.45 41.69 -15.19
C PRO A 1031 13.00 41.99 -16.60
N GLN A 1032 12.33 42.90 -17.31
CA GLN A 1032 12.70 43.36 -18.66
C GLN A 1032 12.64 42.28 -19.76
N SER A 1033 11.99 41.13 -19.52
CA SER A 1033 11.79 40.16 -20.60
C SER A 1033 10.78 40.68 -21.61
N SER A 1034 11.07 40.49 -22.91
CA SER A 1034 10.12 40.82 -23.98
C SER A 1034 8.78 40.08 -23.84
N ILE A 1035 8.77 38.95 -23.11
CA ILE A 1035 7.58 38.17 -22.80
C ILE A 1035 6.76 38.83 -21.69
N GLY A 1036 7.39 39.40 -20.66
CA GLY A 1036 6.71 40.15 -19.59
C GLY A 1036 5.97 41.37 -20.14
N ASP A 1037 6.50 41.97 -21.21
CA ASP A 1037 5.78 43.01 -21.94
C ASP A 1037 4.56 42.45 -22.68
N LEU A 1038 4.55 41.19 -23.13
CA LEU A 1038 3.49 40.60 -23.97
C LEU A 1038 2.37 39.92 -23.19
N ILE A 1039 2.62 39.44 -21.97
CA ILE A 1039 1.65 38.69 -21.18
C ILE A 1039 1.79 39.03 -19.71
N GLY A 1040 0.68 39.11 -18.98
CA GLY A 1040 0.71 39.38 -17.55
C GLY A 1040 -0.50 38.86 -16.79
N PRO A 1041 -0.47 38.95 -15.44
CA PRO A 1041 -1.61 38.63 -14.62
C PRO A 1041 -2.75 39.62 -14.94
N GLY A 1042 -3.92 39.11 -15.34
CA GLY A 1042 -5.06 39.91 -15.85
C GLY A 1042 -5.54 39.50 -17.24
N ASN A 1043 -4.63 38.95 -18.06
CA ASN A 1043 -4.94 38.26 -19.31
C ASN A 1043 -5.88 37.06 -19.09
N ALA A 1044 -6.72 36.73 -20.09
CA ALA A 1044 -7.59 35.56 -20.00
C ALA A 1044 -6.79 34.26 -19.81
N LEU A 1045 -5.54 34.23 -20.29
CA LEU A 1045 -4.64 33.08 -20.13
C LEU A 1045 -4.26 32.78 -18.67
N TRP A 1046 -4.18 33.80 -17.80
CA TRP A 1046 -3.86 33.64 -16.37
C TRP A 1046 -5.07 33.24 -15.53
N ARG A 1047 -6.27 33.51 -16.04
CA ARG A 1047 -7.50 33.17 -15.37
C ARG A 1047 -7.73 31.66 -15.39
N ASP A 1048 -8.36 31.10 -14.37
CA ASP A 1048 -9.05 29.81 -14.44
C ASP A 1048 -10.48 30.02 -13.95
N PRO A 1049 -11.49 30.06 -14.84
CA PRO A 1049 -12.81 30.53 -14.46
C PRO A 1049 -13.71 29.42 -13.92
N TYR A 1050 -13.25 28.16 -13.86
CA TYR A 1050 -14.11 27.02 -13.56
C TYR A 1050 -14.16 26.64 -12.08
N VAL A 1051 -13.24 27.15 -11.26
CA VAL A 1051 -13.27 26.91 -9.81
C VAL A 1051 -14.54 27.53 -9.21
N GLY A 1052 -15.36 26.67 -8.58
CA GLY A 1052 -16.63 27.08 -7.97
C GLY A 1052 -17.77 27.39 -8.95
N ARG A 1053 -17.65 27.01 -10.22
CA ARG A 1053 -18.68 27.21 -11.26
C ARG A 1053 -19.29 25.89 -11.74
N SER A 1054 -20.54 25.96 -12.20
CA SER A 1054 -21.29 24.80 -12.73
C SER A 1054 -21.35 24.77 -14.26
N GLU A 1055 -20.96 25.85 -14.95
CA GLU A 1055 -20.91 25.85 -16.41
C GLU A 1055 -19.83 24.89 -16.94
N LEU A 1056 -20.22 24.02 -17.86
CA LEU A 1056 -19.29 23.09 -18.53
C LEU A 1056 -18.17 23.84 -19.27
N TYR A 1057 -18.53 24.87 -20.04
CA TYR A 1057 -17.61 25.67 -20.85
C TYR A 1057 -18.08 27.11 -20.91
N LEU A 1058 -17.17 28.05 -20.63
CA LEU A 1058 -17.44 29.49 -20.69
C LEU A 1058 -16.99 30.02 -22.04
N GLU A 1059 -17.87 29.95 -23.02
CA GLU A 1059 -17.56 30.27 -24.41
C GLU A 1059 -16.99 31.69 -24.63
N PRO A 1060 -17.47 32.76 -23.97
CA PRO A 1060 -16.85 34.08 -24.04
C PRO A 1060 -15.40 34.13 -23.53
N ASP A 1061 -15.09 33.38 -22.48
CA ASP A 1061 -13.73 33.28 -21.94
C ASP A 1061 -12.83 32.47 -22.89
N GLY A 1062 -13.35 31.34 -23.39
CA GLY A 1062 -12.67 30.53 -24.39
C GLY A 1062 -12.32 31.29 -25.67
N ARG A 1063 -13.19 32.18 -26.16
CA ARG A 1063 -12.87 33.06 -27.29
C ARG A 1063 -11.70 34.01 -27.00
N ARG A 1064 -11.57 34.50 -25.75
CA ARG A 1064 -10.43 35.35 -25.39
C ARG A 1064 -9.13 34.58 -25.35
N VAL A 1065 -9.16 33.40 -24.74
CA VAL A 1065 -8.01 32.51 -24.75
C VAL A 1065 -7.60 32.19 -26.19
N HIS A 1066 -8.57 31.94 -27.08
CA HIS A 1066 -8.32 31.77 -28.51
C HIS A 1066 -7.58 32.98 -29.10
N ASP A 1067 -8.15 34.17 -28.95
CA ASP A 1067 -7.60 35.39 -29.55
C ASP A 1067 -6.20 35.71 -29.00
N GLU A 1068 -6.00 35.58 -27.69
CA GLU A 1068 -4.74 35.88 -27.03
C GLU A 1068 -3.64 34.89 -27.43
N VAL A 1069 -3.89 33.57 -27.41
CA VAL A 1069 -2.89 32.58 -27.85
C VAL A 1069 -2.56 32.74 -29.32
N ARG A 1070 -3.57 32.95 -30.17
CA ARG A 1070 -3.38 33.20 -31.61
C ARG A 1070 -2.52 34.45 -31.84
N ALA A 1071 -2.80 35.55 -31.14
CA ALA A 1071 -2.02 36.78 -31.23
C ALA A 1071 -0.58 36.59 -30.74
N LEU A 1072 -0.38 35.82 -29.66
CA LEU A 1072 0.95 35.50 -29.14
C LEU A 1072 1.78 34.69 -30.14
N LEU A 1073 1.20 33.66 -30.77
CA LEU A 1073 1.86 32.89 -31.82
C LEU A 1073 2.33 33.82 -32.97
N VAL A 1074 1.47 34.71 -33.45
CA VAL A 1074 1.83 35.67 -34.50
C VAL A 1074 2.99 36.58 -34.04
N ARG A 1075 2.95 37.09 -32.82
CA ARG A 1075 4.00 37.97 -32.24
C ARG A 1075 5.32 37.25 -32.02
N MET A 1076 5.28 35.95 -31.73
CA MET A 1076 6.45 35.07 -31.59
C MET A 1076 7.04 34.63 -32.94
N GLY A 1077 6.52 35.14 -34.07
CA GLY A 1077 7.01 34.80 -35.41
C GLY A 1077 6.33 33.59 -36.05
N GLU A 1078 5.36 32.96 -35.38
CA GLU A 1078 4.71 31.71 -35.80
C GLU A 1078 3.49 31.95 -36.71
N SER A 1079 3.50 33.03 -37.51
CA SER A 1079 2.40 33.35 -38.44
C SER A 1079 2.15 32.24 -39.46
N GLY A 1080 3.21 31.54 -39.90
CA GLY A 1080 3.10 30.42 -40.83
C GLY A 1080 2.42 29.19 -40.21
N LEU A 1081 2.62 28.94 -38.92
CA LEU A 1081 1.93 27.87 -38.20
C LEU A 1081 0.43 28.18 -38.05
N VAL A 1082 0.09 29.41 -37.67
CA VAL A 1082 -1.30 29.88 -37.55
C VAL A 1082 -2.03 29.74 -38.88
N ALA A 1083 -1.43 30.22 -39.98
CA ALA A 1083 -1.99 30.08 -41.32
C ALA A 1083 -2.18 28.61 -41.71
N LEU A 1084 -1.17 27.75 -41.47
CA LEU A 1084 -1.26 26.32 -41.76
C LEU A 1084 -2.45 25.65 -41.06
N VAL A 1085 -2.69 25.96 -39.79
CA VAL A 1085 -3.81 25.39 -39.02
C VAL A 1085 -5.14 25.92 -39.54
N GLU A 1086 -5.27 27.24 -39.68
CA GLU A 1086 -6.53 27.89 -40.08
C GLU A 1086 -6.96 27.57 -41.51
N ASP A 1087 -6.00 27.42 -42.44
CA ASP A 1087 -6.28 27.01 -43.82
C ASP A 1087 -6.61 25.51 -43.92
N SER A 1088 -6.21 24.71 -42.92
CA SER A 1088 -6.36 23.26 -42.94
C SER A 1088 -7.62 22.74 -42.27
N PHE A 1089 -8.13 23.41 -41.24
CA PHE A 1089 -9.24 22.90 -40.42
C PHE A 1089 -10.44 23.85 -40.44
N ARG A 1090 -11.65 23.29 -40.51
CA ARG A 1090 -12.89 24.09 -40.51
C ARG A 1090 -13.17 24.80 -39.19
N GLN A 1091 -12.75 24.17 -38.08
CA GLN A 1091 -12.95 24.70 -36.73
C GLN A 1091 -11.64 24.57 -35.96
N VAL A 1092 -11.13 25.71 -35.51
CA VAL A 1092 -9.87 25.84 -34.78
C VAL A 1092 -10.14 26.58 -33.47
N GLN A 1093 -9.58 26.08 -32.38
CA GLN A 1093 -9.57 26.76 -31.10
C GLN A 1093 -8.18 26.72 -30.49
N TYR A 1094 -7.67 27.89 -30.10
CA TYR A 1094 -6.39 27.99 -29.40
C TYR A 1094 -6.60 28.01 -27.88
N PHE A 1095 -5.69 27.35 -27.16
CA PHE A 1095 -5.74 27.17 -25.72
C PHE A 1095 -4.36 27.41 -25.08
N ALA A 1096 -4.36 27.73 -23.79
CA ALA A 1096 -3.17 27.69 -22.95
C ALA A 1096 -3.48 26.80 -21.75
N VAL A 1097 -2.65 25.77 -21.57
CA VAL A 1097 -2.78 24.81 -20.48
C VAL A 1097 -1.42 24.64 -19.80
N SER A 1098 -1.45 24.38 -18.51
CA SER A 1098 -0.27 23.86 -17.80
C SER A 1098 -0.70 22.67 -16.99
N ALA A 1099 -0.15 21.50 -17.32
CA ALA A 1099 -0.51 20.27 -16.62
C ALA A 1099 0.00 20.29 -15.18
N LEU A 1100 1.26 20.70 -14.97
CA LEU A 1100 1.88 20.76 -13.64
C LEU A 1100 1.62 22.09 -12.91
N GLY A 1101 1.31 23.16 -13.63
CA GLY A 1101 1.18 24.51 -13.08
C GLY A 1101 2.50 25.22 -12.80
N HIS A 1102 3.61 24.48 -12.70
CA HIS A 1102 4.95 25.01 -12.50
C HIS A 1102 6.01 24.02 -13.01
N GLY A 1103 7.26 24.49 -13.09
CA GLY A 1103 8.39 23.68 -13.54
C GLY A 1103 8.64 22.44 -12.65
N PRO A 1104 8.98 21.28 -13.22
CA PRO A 1104 9.28 20.06 -12.47
C PRO A 1104 10.68 20.09 -11.82
N ARG A 1105 10.90 19.26 -10.79
CA ARG A 1105 12.24 19.01 -10.24
C ARG A 1105 12.90 17.85 -10.95
N GLY A 1106 13.61 18.14 -12.02
CA GLY A 1106 14.20 17.11 -12.88
C GLY A 1106 13.10 16.23 -13.49
N ARG A 1107 12.98 14.99 -13.00
CA ARG A 1107 11.98 13.99 -13.45
C ARG A 1107 10.88 13.71 -12.44
N GLN A 1108 10.82 14.48 -11.35
CA GLN A 1108 9.80 14.37 -10.31
C GLN A 1108 8.88 15.59 -10.32
N VAL A 1109 7.63 15.33 -9.95
CA VAL A 1109 6.69 16.40 -9.57
C VAL A 1109 7.24 17.11 -8.32
N SER A 1110 6.94 18.40 -8.14
CA SER A 1110 7.26 19.08 -6.88
C SER A 1110 6.61 18.36 -5.69
N ALA A 1111 7.19 18.50 -4.50
CA ALA A 1111 6.55 18.05 -3.27
C ALA A 1111 5.24 18.80 -2.98
N ALA A 1112 5.06 20.00 -3.55
CA ALA A 1112 3.79 20.73 -3.54
C ALA A 1112 2.70 20.11 -4.43
N GLY A 1113 3.02 19.04 -5.16
CA GLY A 1113 2.11 18.37 -6.07
C GLY A 1113 2.01 19.10 -7.41
N ALA A 1114 1.04 18.69 -8.23
CA ALA A 1114 0.70 19.39 -9.46
C ALA A 1114 -0.42 20.41 -9.19
N SER A 1115 -0.35 21.56 -9.84
CA SER A 1115 -1.33 22.65 -9.78
C SER A 1115 -1.93 22.93 -11.16
N PRO A 1116 -2.72 22.01 -11.76
CA PRO A 1116 -3.15 22.13 -13.15
C PRO A 1116 -3.87 23.45 -13.43
N GLN A 1117 -3.58 24.07 -14.56
CA GLN A 1117 -4.25 25.27 -15.05
C GLN A 1117 -4.91 24.97 -16.38
N ARG A 1118 -6.25 25.16 -16.45
CA ARG A 1118 -7.04 25.01 -17.69
C ARG A 1118 -6.86 23.69 -18.44
N VAL A 1119 -6.33 22.64 -17.79
CA VAL A 1119 -6.03 21.36 -18.43
C VAL A 1119 -7.26 20.72 -19.08
N GLY A 1120 -8.45 20.98 -18.52
CA GLY A 1120 -9.73 20.50 -19.05
C GLY A 1120 -10.31 21.30 -20.22
N ASP A 1121 -9.82 22.51 -20.51
CA ASP A 1121 -10.45 23.44 -21.47
C ASP A 1121 -10.68 22.84 -22.86
N PRO A 1122 -9.71 22.12 -23.48
CA PRO A 1122 -9.93 21.51 -24.79
C PRO A 1122 -11.07 20.48 -24.79
N LEU A 1123 -11.20 19.68 -23.72
CA LEU A 1123 -12.28 18.72 -23.59
C LEU A 1123 -13.61 19.39 -23.27
N ARG A 1124 -13.62 20.43 -22.44
CA ARG A 1124 -14.83 21.25 -22.18
C ARG A 1124 -15.38 21.83 -23.49
N TRP A 1125 -14.51 22.36 -24.34
CA TRP A 1125 -14.88 22.85 -25.66
C TRP A 1125 -15.44 21.75 -26.57
N LEU A 1126 -14.82 20.57 -26.60
CA LEU A 1126 -15.32 19.43 -27.37
C LEU A 1126 -16.71 18.98 -26.89
N LEU A 1127 -16.89 18.81 -25.58
CA LEU A 1127 -18.14 18.37 -24.98
C LEU A 1127 -19.26 19.39 -25.22
N TRP A 1128 -18.95 20.68 -25.06
CA TRP A 1128 -19.87 21.78 -25.36
C TRP A 1128 -20.30 21.76 -26.83
N ASN A 1129 -19.38 21.64 -27.78
CA ASN A 1129 -19.70 21.51 -29.22
C ASN A 1129 -20.47 20.23 -29.55
N ALA A 1130 -20.33 19.18 -28.73
CA ALA A 1130 -21.08 17.94 -28.86
C ALA A 1130 -22.46 17.98 -28.16
N GLY A 1131 -22.90 19.17 -27.73
CA GLY A 1131 -24.22 19.44 -27.18
C GLY A 1131 -24.40 19.04 -25.71
N TRP A 1132 -23.32 18.95 -24.92
CA TRP A 1132 -23.44 18.72 -23.47
C TRP A 1132 -23.87 19.99 -22.74
N ASP A 1133 -24.84 19.81 -21.87
CA ASP A 1133 -25.35 20.79 -20.92
C ASP A 1133 -25.07 20.26 -19.51
N GLY A 1134 -24.29 21.01 -18.72
CA GLY A 1134 -23.96 20.66 -17.33
C GLY A 1134 -25.13 20.82 -16.34
N ARG A 1135 -26.32 21.21 -16.79
CA ARG A 1135 -27.49 21.52 -15.93
C ARG A 1135 -28.51 20.38 -15.79
N ARG A 1136 -28.17 19.13 -16.10
CA ARG A 1136 -29.10 17.99 -16.02
C ARG A 1136 -28.85 17.05 -14.85
#